data_AF-W2QG53-F1
#
_entry.id   AF-W2QG53-F1
#
_cell.length_a   1.000
_cell.length_b   1.000
_cell.length_c   1.000
_cell.angle_alpha   90.00
_cell.angle_beta   90.00
_cell.angle_gamma   90.00
#
_symmetry.space_group_name_H-M   'P 1'
#
loop_
_entity.id
_entity.type
_entity.pdbx_description
1 polymer ?
#
loop_
_entity_poly.entity_id
_entity_poly.type
_entity_poly.pdbx_seq_one_letter_code
_entity_poly.pdbx_strand_id
1 'polypeptide(L)'
;MSAKAIREFDGKRILSTSLPAFNLNKRFAQVAVSKSFAGQSREEFFGAIESTSPWLTTLGETKLVVKPDQLIKRRGKANLLLLNATWAEVQDWVWERINKPIQVETVTGVLTHFIVEPFVKHGAADEHYVCIVSNRDGEEILFHHEGGVDVGDVDSKAKRLQVGIESVASEEEVTAALLSSVEEARKPILAKFLVGMLAKFRELHFVYMEINPIVLVGDQISVLDMAAKLDETANFLVGDRWGEIEFPPAFGRAKFPEEEFIQDLDSKTGASLKLTILNHTGRIWTMVAGGGASVVYADTIADLGYGHELANYGEYSGAPSETHTYHYAKTILDLMTRNFDERGKVLIIGGGIANFTDVALTFKGIIRAIKEYQQKLKDNKVHIWVRRGGPNCQEGLAVMREVGEATGVPIEVFGPETHITAVVPMALGLVEKPTTVVTQPTAKAIGGSKSSSTKATSEEGSAANSDNEEAEAADDLESKGVAKKQEPVVIQDEGIVRMNDNTRCIVYGLQQRAVQGMLDFDYLCKRKTPSVAALIFPFSPNHYLKFYWGTSERLIPVYQKLSDAVKKFPDVSVLINFSSFRSVYQSTMEGFEHSDTLKTHAIIAEGVPEQQSRLISKKARELNVGIIGPATVGGIKPGCLRIGNTGGMLDNIVQSKLYRPGSVAYVSKSGGMSNELNNIVSQTTDGVYEGVAIGGDKYPGSTFIQHLLRYEANPDVKMMVLLGEVGGTDEFAVCRAIQSGAIKKPVVAWCIGTCAKIFPFEVQFGHAGACATGESETASAKNAALAAAGAIVPENFDQFGNAIRKQFESMVASGAIVPRPEVPVPKVPMDYAWAKNLGLIRKPANFISSISDDRGEELRYAGTPISKVFEQDMGVGGVIGLLWFKRNLPPYASKFIEMVLMVTADHGPAVSGAHNTIVTARAGKDLISSLISGLVTIGPRFGGALDKAAEMFAGAFDSGMSAADFVVDMRRQNKLIMGIGHRIKSLSNPDKRVTIIKEFAKANFPATDVLDFALEVEQVTTKKRSNLILNVDGCIAVCFVDLLRNCGVFTLEEANEQIADGCLNGLFVLGRSIGFIGHFLDQKRLKQPLYRHPWDDISYLNEEY
;
A
#
# COMPACT_ATOMS: atom_id res chain seq x y z
N MET A 1 2.61 13.61 -3.34
CA MET A 1 4.07 13.56 -3.32
C MET A 1 4.56 14.40 -4.49
N SER A 2 5.03 15.61 -4.23
CA SER A 2 5.42 16.58 -5.27
C SER A 2 6.28 17.72 -4.68
N ALA A 3 6.73 18.64 -5.54
CA ALA A 3 7.18 19.97 -5.13
C ALA A 3 6.11 20.68 -4.28
N LYS A 4 6.44 21.09 -3.05
CA LYS A 4 5.53 21.76 -2.11
C LYS A 4 6.14 23.08 -1.66
N ALA A 5 5.32 24.13 -1.68
CA ALA A 5 5.72 25.42 -1.12
C ALA A 5 5.86 25.34 0.40
N ILE A 6 6.85 26.05 0.94
CA ILE A 6 7.06 26.22 2.37
C ILE A 6 6.88 27.68 2.77
N ARG A 7 6.61 27.91 4.05
CA ARG A 7 6.59 29.26 4.62
C ARG A 7 7.97 29.91 4.53
N GLU A 8 7.98 31.22 4.48
CA GLU A 8 9.21 32.01 4.45
C GLU A 8 10.05 31.77 5.71
N PHE A 9 9.41 31.67 6.87
CA PHE A 9 10.06 31.33 8.14
C PHE A 9 10.88 30.04 8.04
N ASP A 10 10.28 28.97 7.50
CA ASP A 10 10.95 27.68 7.34
C ASP A 10 12.09 27.76 6.33
N GLY A 11 11.88 28.42 5.20
CA GLY A 11 12.93 28.65 4.20
C GLY A 11 14.16 29.36 4.80
N LYS A 12 13.93 30.45 5.53
CA LYS A 12 14.99 31.24 6.20
C LYS A 12 15.68 30.44 7.31
N ARG A 13 14.92 29.68 8.11
CA ARG A 13 15.46 28.79 9.14
C ARG A 13 16.41 27.75 8.55
N ILE A 14 15.99 27.08 7.49
CA ILE A 14 16.78 26.07 6.80
C ILE A 14 18.04 26.70 6.20
N LEU A 15 17.89 27.82 5.48
CA LEU A 15 19.01 28.47 4.79
C LEU A 15 20.05 29.04 5.76
N SER A 16 19.62 29.76 6.79
CA SER A 16 20.50 30.37 7.80
C SER A 16 21.23 29.35 8.67
N THR A 17 20.66 28.16 8.86
CA THR A 17 21.32 27.04 9.55
C THR A 17 22.33 26.35 8.65
N SER A 18 22.05 26.30 7.35
CA SER A 18 22.85 25.55 6.37
C SER A 18 24.03 26.34 5.78
N LEU A 19 24.04 27.67 5.91
CA LEU A 19 25.09 28.56 5.40
C LEU A 19 25.80 29.35 6.53
N PRO A 20 26.49 28.67 7.48
CA PRO A 20 27.11 29.35 8.62
C PRO A 20 28.22 30.32 8.23
N ALA A 21 28.90 30.10 7.09
CA ALA A 21 30.00 30.94 6.62
C ALA A 21 29.59 32.39 6.30
N PHE A 22 28.30 32.66 6.11
CA PHE A 22 27.77 33.98 5.74
C PHE A 22 27.09 34.71 6.89
N ASN A 23 27.05 34.10 8.10
CA ASN A 23 26.42 34.67 9.29
C ASN A 23 25.03 35.28 9.00
N LEU A 24 24.20 34.56 8.23
CA LEU A 24 22.85 35.02 7.90
C LEU A 24 22.06 35.29 9.18
N ASN A 25 21.23 36.33 9.16
CA ASN A 25 20.42 36.70 10.32
C ASN A 25 19.52 35.54 10.73
N LYS A 26 19.62 35.11 12.00
CA LYS A 26 18.80 34.05 12.61
C LYS A 26 17.67 34.58 13.48
N ARG A 27 17.55 35.92 13.55
CA ARG A 27 16.52 36.61 14.34
C ARG A 27 15.30 36.83 13.46
N PHE A 28 14.44 35.83 13.42
CA PHE A 28 13.11 35.92 12.85
C PHE A 28 12.17 35.16 13.78
N ALA A 29 11.00 35.74 14.05
CA ALA A 29 10.01 35.16 14.94
C ALA A 29 8.73 34.87 14.14
N GLN A 30 8.20 33.67 14.30
CA GLN A 30 6.91 33.30 13.74
C GLN A 30 5.80 33.70 14.72
N VAL A 31 4.85 34.48 14.25
CA VAL A 31 3.63 34.83 14.99
C VAL A 31 2.48 34.07 14.38
N ALA A 32 1.97 33.06 15.08
CA ALA A 32 0.95 32.15 14.56
C ALA A 32 -0.22 31.98 15.53
N VAL A 33 -1.43 31.87 14.98
CA VAL A 33 -2.64 31.51 15.73
C VAL A 33 -2.50 30.06 16.23
N SER A 34 -2.56 29.87 17.55
CA SER A 34 -2.60 28.55 18.18
C SER A 34 -4.03 28.07 18.43
N LYS A 35 -4.21 26.80 18.82
CA LYS A 35 -5.54 26.27 19.20
C LYS A 35 -6.19 27.02 20.38
N SER A 36 -5.38 27.65 21.23
CA SER A 36 -5.85 28.42 22.40
C SER A 36 -6.10 29.89 22.10
N PHE A 37 -5.93 30.35 20.86
CA PHE A 37 -6.12 31.75 20.50
C PHE A 37 -7.54 32.25 20.81
N ALA A 38 -8.54 31.38 20.68
CA ALA A 38 -9.92 31.69 21.04
C ALA A 38 -10.04 31.89 22.57
N GLY A 39 -10.15 33.15 23.00
CA GLY A 39 -10.27 33.54 24.42
C GLY A 39 -8.98 34.03 25.06
N GLN A 40 -7.86 34.04 24.33
CA GLN A 40 -6.58 34.58 24.80
C GLN A 40 -6.57 36.11 24.77
N SER A 41 -6.06 36.76 25.83
CA SER A 41 -5.84 38.20 25.81
C SER A 41 -4.68 38.59 24.88
N ARG A 42 -4.61 39.85 24.48
CA ARG A 42 -3.51 40.36 23.65
C ARG A 42 -2.16 40.14 24.34
N GLU A 43 -2.10 40.42 25.64
CA GLU A 43 -0.91 40.32 26.47
C GLU A 43 -0.45 38.87 26.60
N GLU A 44 -1.38 37.94 26.81
CA GLU A 44 -1.07 36.51 26.85
C GLU A 44 -0.55 35.98 25.50
N PHE A 45 -1.14 36.43 24.39
CA PHE A 45 -0.74 36.00 23.05
C PHE A 45 0.69 36.42 22.71
N PHE A 46 1.01 37.71 22.88
CA PHE A 46 2.35 38.20 22.59
C PHE A 46 3.39 37.81 23.64
N GLY A 47 2.99 37.66 24.92
CA GLY A 47 3.89 37.17 25.97
C GLY A 47 4.44 35.76 25.68
N ALA A 48 3.63 34.88 25.08
CA ALA A 48 4.09 33.56 24.63
C ALA A 48 5.16 33.68 23.51
N ILE A 49 4.96 34.61 22.56
CA ILE A 49 5.90 34.86 21.47
C ILE A 49 7.22 35.43 22.02
N GLU A 50 7.16 36.38 22.94
CA GLU A 50 8.33 36.97 23.61
C GLU A 50 9.14 35.92 24.39
N SER A 51 8.46 34.95 25.01
CA SER A 51 9.12 33.85 25.71
C SER A 51 9.93 32.95 24.76
N THR A 52 9.40 32.68 23.57
CA THR A 52 10.09 31.87 22.53
C THR A 52 11.13 32.67 21.75
N SER A 53 10.96 33.99 21.64
CA SER A 53 11.84 34.91 20.90
C SER A 53 12.24 36.12 21.77
N PRO A 54 13.08 35.93 22.81
CA PRO A 54 13.42 37.01 23.76
C PRO A 54 14.08 38.23 23.10
N TRP A 55 14.71 38.04 21.94
CA TRP A 55 15.38 39.10 21.19
C TRP A 55 14.43 40.24 20.78
N LEU A 56 13.12 40.00 20.69
CA LEU A 56 12.11 41.01 20.36
C LEU A 56 12.04 42.13 21.41
N THR A 57 12.32 41.81 22.68
CA THR A 57 12.25 42.77 23.80
C THR A 57 13.64 43.21 24.28
N THR A 58 14.68 42.37 24.11
CA THR A 58 16.02 42.67 24.64
C THR A 58 16.88 43.57 23.76
N LEU A 59 16.47 43.83 22.51
CA LEU A 59 17.27 44.60 21.54
C LEU A 59 17.02 46.13 21.55
N GLY A 60 16.32 46.65 22.57
CA GLY A 60 16.11 48.09 22.75
C GLY A 60 15.39 48.75 21.58
N GLU A 61 15.98 49.80 20.98
CA GLU A 61 15.40 50.58 19.87
C GLU A 61 15.52 49.92 18.49
N THR A 62 15.92 48.64 18.42
CA THR A 62 16.03 47.94 17.13
C THR A 62 14.68 47.94 16.41
N LYS A 63 14.65 48.56 15.24
CA LYS A 63 13.45 48.63 14.40
C LYS A 63 13.21 47.29 13.72
N LEU A 64 11.94 46.99 13.45
CA LEU A 64 11.44 45.71 12.99
C LEU A 64 10.66 45.86 11.68
N VAL A 65 10.47 44.73 11.03
CA VAL A 65 9.57 44.50 9.91
C VAL A 65 8.62 43.38 10.30
N VAL A 66 7.34 43.53 9.96
CA VAL A 66 6.37 42.43 10.05
C VAL A 66 5.62 42.28 8.73
N LYS A 67 5.39 41.02 8.34
CA LYS A 67 4.65 40.65 7.13
C LYS A 67 3.93 39.31 7.29
N PRO A 68 2.79 39.11 6.62
CA PRO A 68 2.12 37.81 6.60
C PRO A 68 3.00 36.73 5.96
N ASP A 69 2.95 35.52 6.51
CA ASP A 69 3.70 34.35 6.06
C ASP A 69 2.75 33.19 5.69
N GLN A 70 1.97 33.42 4.64
CA GLN A 70 0.95 32.49 4.11
C GLN A 70 0.99 32.39 2.59
N LEU A 71 2.20 32.33 2.01
CA LEU A 71 2.41 32.25 0.55
C LEU A 71 1.80 33.43 -0.24
N ILE A 72 1.63 34.59 0.40
CA ILE A 72 1.13 35.79 -0.26
C ILE A 72 2.28 36.46 -1.01
N LYS A 73 2.16 36.56 -2.33
CA LYS A 73 3.10 37.31 -3.17
C LYS A 73 2.76 38.80 -3.16
N ARG A 74 3.73 39.65 -3.54
CA ARG A 74 3.55 41.11 -3.71
C ARG A 74 2.97 41.82 -2.48
N ARG A 75 3.32 41.37 -1.27
CA ARG A 75 2.84 41.90 0.03
C ARG A 75 2.93 43.42 0.14
N GLY A 76 3.99 44.04 -0.39
CA GLY A 76 4.13 45.51 -0.39
C GLY A 76 3.08 46.24 -1.19
N LYS A 77 2.72 45.72 -2.37
CA LYS A 77 1.67 46.30 -3.21
C LYS A 77 0.26 46.07 -2.62
N ALA A 78 0.12 45.03 -1.80
CA ALA A 78 -1.12 44.71 -1.08
C ALA A 78 -1.26 45.45 0.28
N ASN A 79 -0.36 46.38 0.61
CA ASN A 79 -0.33 47.07 1.91
C ASN A 79 -0.25 46.11 3.13
N LEU A 80 0.52 45.02 2.95
CA LEU A 80 0.72 43.95 3.94
C LEU A 80 2.17 43.91 4.48
N LEU A 81 2.85 45.06 4.48
CA LEU A 81 4.19 45.23 5.03
C LEU A 81 4.19 46.41 5.99
N LEU A 82 4.58 46.18 7.24
CA LEU A 82 4.95 47.25 8.17
C LEU A 82 6.47 47.26 8.31
N LEU A 83 7.09 48.39 7.95
CA LEU A 83 8.53 48.57 7.95
C LEU A 83 8.94 49.58 9.02
N ASN A 84 10.17 49.46 9.53
CA ASN A 84 10.80 50.42 10.44
C ASN A 84 9.97 50.71 11.72
N ALA A 85 9.38 49.67 12.30
CA ALA A 85 8.47 49.76 13.45
C ALA A 85 9.13 49.28 14.75
N THR A 86 8.64 49.74 15.89
CA THR A 86 8.94 49.19 17.21
C THR A 86 8.14 47.90 17.45
N TRP A 87 8.53 47.10 18.44
CA TRP A 87 7.78 45.89 18.79
C TRP A 87 6.31 46.18 19.18
N ALA A 88 6.06 47.28 19.89
CA ALA A 88 4.70 47.69 20.25
C ALA A 88 3.83 47.99 19.00
N GLU A 89 4.39 48.74 18.03
CA GLU A 89 3.71 49.04 16.76
C GLU A 89 3.46 47.77 15.94
N VAL A 90 4.39 46.80 15.96
CA VAL A 90 4.20 45.48 15.33
C VAL A 90 3.05 44.72 16.00
N GLN A 91 2.99 44.70 17.34
CA GLN A 91 1.91 44.04 18.08
C GLN A 91 0.54 44.64 17.72
N ASP A 92 0.43 45.97 17.68
CA ASP A 92 -0.81 46.66 17.28
C ASP A 92 -1.21 46.27 15.85
N TRP A 93 -0.26 46.37 14.91
CA TRP A 93 -0.52 46.10 13.50
C TRP A 93 -0.94 44.65 13.24
N VAL A 94 -0.31 43.68 13.92
CA VAL A 94 -0.67 42.27 13.86
C VAL A 94 -2.03 42.04 14.51
N TRP A 95 -2.30 42.58 15.69
CA TRP A 95 -3.56 42.37 16.41
C TRP A 95 -4.78 42.88 15.63
N GLU A 96 -4.61 43.98 14.88
CA GLU A 96 -5.63 44.50 13.99
C GLU A 96 -5.99 43.55 12.84
N ARG A 97 -5.11 42.61 12.47
CA ARG A 97 -5.21 41.79 11.23
C ARG A 97 -5.30 40.29 11.49
N ILE A 98 -4.70 39.80 12.58
CA ILE A 98 -4.64 38.38 12.91
C ILE A 98 -6.04 37.83 13.14
N ASN A 99 -6.27 36.64 12.57
CA ASN A 99 -7.54 35.93 12.55
C ASN A 99 -8.71 36.72 11.95
N LYS A 100 -8.44 37.72 11.09
CA LYS A 100 -9.46 38.48 10.35
C LYS A 100 -9.39 38.20 8.84
N PRO A 101 -10.52 38.24 8.13
CA PRO A 101 -10.53 38.11 6.68
C PRO A 101 -9.90 39.35 6.02
N ILE A 102 -9.12 39.12 4.97
CA ILE A 102 -8.56 40.14 4.10
C ILE A 102 -8.71 39.70 2.66
N GLN A 103 -8.91 40.67 1.76
CA GLN A 103 -8.88 40.44 0.33
C GLN A 103 -7.51 40.85 -0.23
N VAL A 104 -6.85 39.92 -0.90
CA VAL A 104 -5.62 40.16 -1.66
C VAL A 104 -5.92 39.85 -3.12
N GLU A 105 -5.86 40.87 -3.96
CA GLU A 105 -6.29 40.79 -5.36
C GLU A 105 -7.73 40.23 -5.46
N THR A 106 -7.92 39.06 -6.06
CA THR A 106 -9.22 38.39 -6.20
C THR A 106 -9.53 37.38 -5.09
N VAL A 107 -8.57 37.12 -4.19
CA VAL A 107 -8.65 36.03 -3.21
C VAL A 107 -8.90 36.59 -1.81
N THR A 108 -9.96 36.13 -1.15
CA THR A 108 -10.24 36.42 0.26
C THR A 108 -9.73 35.29 1.14
N GLY A 109 -8.95 35.61 2.17
CA GLY A 109 -8.41 34.64 3.12
C GLY A 109 -8.25 35.23 4.52
N VAL A 110 -7.97 34.38 5.51
CA VAL A 110 -7.75 34.80 6.90
C VAL A 110 -6.26 34.79 7.23
N LEU A 111 -5.77 35.89 7.81
CA LEU A 111 -4.38 36.01 8.22
C LEU A 111 -4.15 35.35 9.57
N THR A 112 -3.42 34.24 9.61
CA THR A 112 -3.14 33.44 10.81
C THR A 112 -1.65 33.34 11.14
N HIS A 113 -0.76 33.65 10.17
CA HIS A 113 0.68 33.53 10.34
C HIS A 113 1.39 34.79 9.83
N PHE A 114 2.33 35.28 10.62
CA PHE A 114 3.21 36.41 10.29
C PHE A 114 4.66 36.05 10.64
N ILE A 115 5.60 36.73 9.99
CA ILE A 115 7.02 36.69 10.30
C ILE A 115 7.47 38.09 10.70
N VAL A 116 8.22 38.17 11.82
CA VAL A 116 8.78 39.41 12.38
C VAL A 116 10.30 39.33 12.34
N GLU A 117 10.94 40.36 11.80
CA GLU A 117 12.38 40.39 11.52
C GLU A 117 12.97 41.76 11.81
N PRO A 118 14.28 41.88 12.14
CA PRO A 118 14.94 43.17 12.24
C PRO A 118 14.90 43.95 10.93
N PHE A 119 14.61 45.25 11.02
CA PHE A 119 14.69 46.17 9.89
C PHE A 119 16.16 46.39 9.52
N VAL A 120 16.50 46.11 8.26
CA VAL A 120 17.83 46.36 7.71
C VAL A 120 17.79 47.69 6.97
N LYS A 121 18.55 48.69 7.42
CA LYS A 121 18.67 49.98 6.71
C LYS A 121 19.65 49.83 5.54
N HIS A 122 19.19 50.09 4.33
CA HIS A 122 19.96 49.93 3.09
C HIS A 122 19.48 50.90 2.00
N GLY A 123 20.28 51.08 0.94
CA GLY A 123 19.90 51.83 -0.27
C GLY A 123 19.48 50.91 -1.41
N ALA A 124 18.92 51.47 -2.49
CA ALA A 124 18.45 50.70 -3.64
C ALA A 124 19.58 49.89 -4.33
N ALA A 125 20.81 50.42 -4.34
CA ALA A 125 21.98 49.73 -4.92
C ALA A 125 22.44 48.51 -4.09
N ASP A 126 21.94 48.35 -2.86
CA ASP A 126 22.24 47.21 -2.00
C ASP A 126 21.27 46.04 -2.23
N GLU A 127 20.13 46.28 -2.91
CA GLU A 127 19.12 45.26 -3.22
C GLU A 127 19.45 44.52 -4.51
N HIS A 128 19.49 43.19 -4.44
CA HIS A 128 19.61 42.34 -5.62
C HIS A 128 18.50 41.29 -5.64
N TYR A 129 18.30 40.68 -6.80
CA TYR A 129 17.39 39.56 -7.02
C TYR A 129 18.16 38.28 -7.26
N VAL A 130 17.73 37.18 -6.66
CA VAL A 130 18.20 35.85 -7.02
C VAL A 130 17.07 34.82 -7.02
N CYS A 131 17.09 33.93 -8.01
CA CYS A 131 16.26 32.72 -8.03
C CYS A 131 17.09 31.51 -8.48
N ILE A 132 16.89 30.37 -7.83
CA ILE A 132 17.38 29.07 -8.28
C ILE A 132 16.17 28.17 -8.53
N VAL A 133 16.09 27.60 -9.72
CA VAL A 133 15.02 26.69 -10.10
C VAL A 133 15.58 25.41 -10.70
N SER A 134 15.02 24.27 -10.31
CA SER A 134 15.35 22.98 -10.91
C SER A 134 14.62 22.81 -12.24
N ASN A 135 15.34 22.36 -13.26
CA ASN A 135 14.81 21.88 -14.53
C ASN A 135 15.36 20.47 -14.85
N ARG A 136 15.00 19.92 -16.02
CA ARG A 136 15.37 18.57 -16.44
C ARG A 136 16.89 18.37 -16.52
N ASP A 137 17.65 19.42 -16.86
CA ASP A 137 19.08 19.36 -17.16
C ASP A 137 19.97 19.86 -16.02
N GLY A 138 19.38 20.32 -14.91
CA GLY A 138 20.09 20.75 -13.72
C GLY A 138 19.38 21.92 -13.04
N GLU A 139 20.13 22.93 -12.66
CA GLU A 139 19.63 24.11 -11.96
C GLU A 139 19.93 25.36 -12.77
N GLU A 140 18.95 26.25 -12.89
CA GLU A 140 19.15 27.57 -13.47
C GLU A 140 19.21 28.60 -12.33
N ILE A 141 20.28 29.40 -12.31
CA ILE A 141 20.43 30.55 -11.42
C ILE A 141 20.07 31.81 -12.20
N LEU A 142 19.06 32.53 -11.73
CA LEU A 142 18.67 33.84 -12.22
C LEU A 142 19.19 34.90 -11.26
N PHE A 143 19.77 35.98 -11.79
CA PHE A 143 20.26 37.10 -11.00
C PHE A 143 19.94 38.44 -11.66
N HIS A 144 19.54 39.43 -10.86
CA HIS A 144 19.44 40.81 -11.32
C HIS A 144 20.03 41.76 -10.28
N HIS A 145 20.86 42.70 -10.74
CA HIS A 145 21.54 43.67 -9.88
C HIS A 145 20.61 44.70 -9.22
N GLU A 146 19.40 44.90 -9.75
CA GLU A 146 18.36 45.76 -9.20
C GLU A 146 17.23 44.89 -8.64
N GLY A 147 17.22 44.67 -7.32
CA GLY A 147 16.18 43.91 -6.63
C GLY A 147 14.96 44.74 -6.23
N GLY A 148 14.22 44.23 -5.24
CA GLY A 148 13.17 44.96 -4.55
C GLY A 148 11.77 44.81 -5.15
N VAL A 149 10.83 45.62 -4.63
CA VAL A 149 9.39 45.55 -4.96
C VAL A 149 9.10 45.96 -6.41
N ASP A 150 9.97 46.76 -7.01
CA ASP A 150 9.80 47.38 -8.33
C ASP A 150 10.68 46.80 -9.44
N VAL A 151 11.22 45.59 -9.24
CA VAL A 151 12.04 44.87 -10.24
C VAL A 151 11.33 44.68 -11.60
N GLY A 152 9.99 44.69 -11.61
CA GLY A 152 9.17 44.53 -12.82
C GLY A 152 9.15 43.08 -13.30
N ASP A 153 9.18 42.88 -14.62
CA ASP A 153 9.29 41.55 -15.22
C ASP A 153 10.74 41.03 -15.12
N VAL A 154 11.07 40.48 -13.95
CA VAL A 154 12.43 40.01 -13.66
C VAL A 154 12.85 38.84 -14.55
N ASP A 155 11.91 38.03 -15.03
CA ASP A 155 12.20 36.89 -15.91
C ASP A 155 12.84 37.31 -17.23
N SER A 156 12.43 38.45 -17.79
CA SER A 156 13.03 39.01 -19.01
C SER A 156 14.32 39.79 -18.77
N LYS A 157 14.51 40.33 -17.55
CA LYS A 157 15.66 41.18 -17.19
C LYS A 157 16.83 40.44 -16.56
N ALA A 158 16.58 39.34 -15.88
CA ALA A 158 17.60 38.62 -15.12
C ALA A 158 18.63 37.96 -16.04
N LYS A 159 19.89 37.97 -15.61
CA LYS A 159 20.94 37.12 -16.18
C LYS A 159 20.70 35.69 -15.71
N ARG A 160 21.01 34.72 -16.57
CA ARG A 160 20.75 33.29 -16.33
C ARG A 160 22.05 32.49 -16.46
N LEU A 161 22.26 31.56 -15.55
CA LEU A 161 23.35 30.58 -15.58
C LEU A 161 22.76 29.19 -15.38
N GLN A 162 22.85 28.35 -16.41
CA GLN A 162 22.49 26.93 -16.32
C GLN A 162 23.68 26.14 -15.76
N VAL A 163 23.45 25.40 -14.68
CA VAL A 163 24.43 24.51 -14.06
C VAL A 163 23.95 23.07 -14.23
N GLY A 164 24.77 22.25 -14.90
CA GLY A 164 24.43 20.85 -15.18
C GLY A 164 24.29 19.98 -13.93
N ILE A 165 23.56 18.87 -14.06
CA ILE A 165 23.42 17.84 -13.00
C ILE A 165 24.81 17.37 -12.54
N GLU A 166 25.05 17.40 -11.23
CA GLU A 166 26.34 17.11 -10.55
C GLU A 166 27.51 18.07 -10.84
N SER A 167 27.38 18.98 -11.80
CA SER A 167 28.40 20.01 -12.04
C SER A 167 28.44 21.02 -10.91
N VAL A 168 29.62 21.44 -10.46
CA VAL A 168 29.78 22.51 -9.47
C VAL A 168 30.03 23.82 -10.21
N ALA A 169 29.28 24.87 -9.88
CA ALA A 169 29.54 26.21 -10.43
C ALA A 169 30.71 26.86 -9.68
N SER A 170 31.67 27.43 -10.41
CA SER A 170 32.79 28.17 -9.80
C SER A 170 32.41 29.64 -9.52
N GLU A 171 33.13 30.30 -8.61
CA GLU A 171 32.93 31.72 -8.33
C GLU A 171 33.22 32.59 -9.57
N GLU A 172 34.19 32.19 -10.40
CA GLU A 172 34.54 32.86 -11.65
C GLU A 172 33.42 32.74 -12.70
N GLU A 173 32.83 31.54 -12.86
CA GLU A 173 31.72 31.30 -13.78
C GLU A 173 30.49 32.14 -13.39
N VAL A 174 30.15 32.13 -12.10
CA VAL A 174 29.05 32.94 -11.55
C VAL A 174 29.32 34.43 -11.78
N THR A 175 30.54 34.89 -11.50
CA THR A 175 30.92 36.30 -11.69
C THR A 175 30.79 36.73 -13.15
N ALA A 176 31.30 35.92 -14.07
CA ALA A 176 31.27 36.20 -15.50
C ALA A 176 29.85 36.20 -16.08
N ALA A 177 29.01 35.24 -15.68
CA ALA A 177 27.67 35.07 -16.23
C ALA A 177 26.61 35.99 -15.61
N LEU A 178 26.66 36.17 -14.28
CA LEU A 178 25.56 36.78 -13.52
C LEU A 178 25.88 38.18 -12.99
N LEU A 179 27.13 38.44 -12.61
CA LEU A 179 27.49 39.63 -11.82
C LEU A 179 28.14 40.74 -12.64
N SER A 180 27.99 40.74 -13.97
CA SER A 180 28.61 41.74 -14.86
C SER A 180 28.21 43.18 -14.52
N SER A 181 26.97 43.39 -14.06
CA SER A 181 26.40 44.70 -13.73
C SER A 181 26.48 45.06 -12.25
N VAL A 182 27.23 44.29 -11.46
CA VAL A 182 27.45 44.52 -10.02
C VAL A 182 28.78 45.25 -9.82
N GLU A 183 28.87 46.08 -8.78
CA GLU A 183 30.12 46.75 -8.38
C GLU A 183 31.23 45.74 -8.03
N GLU A 184 32.47 45.96 -8.51
CA GLU A 184 33.60 45.02 -8.36
C GLU A 184 33.84 44.57 -6.91
N ALA A 185 33.72 45.48 -5.93
CA ALA A 185 33.93 45.16 -4.52
C ALA A 185 32.92 44.12 -3.97
N ARG A 186 31.72 44.04 -4.56
CA ARG A 186 30.63 43.16 -4.11
C ARG A 186 30.65 41.78 -4.78
N LYS A 187 31.29 41.68 -5.96
CA LYS A 187 31.26 40.45 -6.77
C LYS A 187 31.78 39.22 -6.04
N PRO A 188 32.93 39.24 -5.33
CA PRO A 188 33.44 38.05 -4.67
C PRO A 188 32.49 37.50 -3.58
N ILE A 189 31.86 38.41 -2.82
CA ILE A 189 30.94 38.05 -1.74
C ILE A 189 29.67 37.41 -2.32
N LEU A 190 29.09 38.03 -3.34
CA LEU A 190 27.89 37.52 -4.01
C LEU A 190 28.17 36.22 -4.75
N ALA A 191 29.30 36.10 -5.47
CA ALA A 191 29.67 34.88 -6.17
C ALA A 191 29.79 33.70 -5.20
N LYS A 192 30.54 33.88 -4.11
CA LYS A 192 30.69 32.87 -3.07
C LYS A 192 29.35 32.49 -2.45
N PHE A 193 28.47 33.46 -2.20
CA PHE A 193 27.13 33.21 -1.67
C PHE A 193 26.25 32.40 -2.64
N LEU A 194 26.22 32.75 -3.92
CA LEU A 194 25.44 32.06 -4.94
C LEU A 194 25.91 30.60 -5.12
N VAL A 195 27.22 30.36 -5.13
CA VAL A 195 27.80 29.00 -5.17
C VAL A 195 27.40 28.20 -3.93
N GLY A 196 27.54 28.79 -2.73
CA GLY A 196 27.11 28.16 -1.48
C GLY A 196 25.61 27.85 -1.45
N MET A 197 24.79 28.77 -1.94
CA MET A 197 23.34 28.63 -2.02
C MET A 197 22.93 27.51 -2.98
N LEU A 198 23.56 27.40 -4.16
CA LEU A 198 23.33 26.29 -5.09
C LEU A 198 23.67 24.93 -4.44
N ALA A 199 24.79 24.85 -3.72
CA ALA A 199 25.19 23.62 -3.05
C ALA A 199 24.13 23.18 -2.01
N LYS A 200 23.62 24.13 -1.19
CA LYS A 200 22.59 23.84 -0.19
C LYS A 200 21.20 23.62 -0.78
N PHE A 201 20.88 24.29 -1.88
CA PHE A 201 19.67 24.04 -2.66
C PHE A 201 19.59 22.55 -3.06
N ARG A 202 20.67 21.99 -3.61
CA ARG A 202 20.75 20.57 -3.99
C ARG A 202 20.81 19.64 -2.78
N GLU A 203 21.63 19.95 -1.79
CA GLU A 203 21.80 19.10 -0.60
C GLU A 203 20.49 18.88 0.16
N LEU A 204 19.62 19.90 0.18
CA LEU A 204 18.37 19.91 0.93
C LEU A 204 17.14 19.72 0.03
N HIS A 205 17.34 19.33 -1.23
CA HIS A 205 16.26 19.03 -2.17
C HIS A 205 15.24 20.17 -2.33
N PHE A 206 15.73 21.41 -2.42
CA PHE A 206 14.93 22.51 -2.95
C PHE A 206 14.72 22.29 -4.46
N VAL A 207 13.56 22.71 -4.94
CA VAL A 207 13.22 22.70 -6.37
C VAL A 207 12.95 24.10 -6.91
N TYR A 208 12.67 25.05 -6.01
CA TYR A 208 12.54 26.47 -6.28
C TYR A 208 12.99 27.24 -5.04
N MET A 209 13.79 28.28 -5.23
CA MET A 209 14.23 29.19 -4.19
C MET A 209 14.43 30.58 -4.79
N GLU A 210 13.59 31.52 -4.42
CA GLU A 210 13.66 32.92 -4.83
C GLU A 210 13.86 33.80 -3.59
N ILE A 211 14.77 34.75 -3.69
CA ILE A 211 15.05 35.74 -2.66
C ILE A 211 14.99 37.13 -3.31
N ASN A 212 13.97 37.91 -2.92
CA ASN A 212 13.77 39.26 -3.46
C ASN A 212 13.21 40.26 -2.42
N PRO A 213 14.03 41.14 -1.82
CA PRO A 213 15.45 41.34 -2.12
C PRO A 213 16.38 40.48 -1.26
N ILE A 214 17.52 40.13 -1.84
CA ILE A 214 18.76 39.87 -1.08
C ILE A 214 19.49 41.21 -0.94
N VAL A 215 19.94 41.54 0.26
CA VAL A 215 20.58 42.82 0.56
C VAL A 215 22.03 42.62 1.01
N LEU A 216 22.96 43.35 0.40
CA LEU A 216 24.38 43.36 0.78
C LEU A 216 24.78 44.76 1.28
N VAL A 217 25.08 44.89 2.56
CA VAL A 217 25.60 46.13 3.16
C VAL A 217 26.97 45.86 3.77
N GLY A 218 28.01 46.51 3.21
CA GLY A 218 29.39 46.12 3.50
C GLY A 218 29.61 44.66 3.08
N ASP A 219 30.04 43.82 4.03
CA ASP A 219 30.25 42.38 3.81
C ASP A 219 29.08 41.51 4.30
N GLN A 220 28.01 42.12 4.83
CA GLN A 220 26.91 41.39 5.46
C GLN A 220 25.76 41.17 4.47
N ILE A 221 25.44 39.89 4.23
CA ILE A 221 24.26 39.47 3.46
C ILE A 221 23.04 39.36 4.38
N SER A 222 21.91 39.89 3.92
CA SER A 222 20.59 39.77 4.54
C SER A 222 19.57 39.25 3.54
N VAL A 223 18.89 38.16 3.89
CA VAL A 223 17.78 37.60 3.10
C VAL A 223 16.49 38.24 3.59
N LEU A 224 16.00 39.28 2.89
CA LEU A 224 14.83 40.03 3.37
C LEU A 224 13.50 39.38 2.98
N ASP A 225 13.46 38.68 1.86
CA ASP A 225 12.29 37.91 1.40
C ASP A 225 12.72 36.55 0.89
N MET A 226 11.90 35.51 1.10
CA MET A 226 12.18 34.20 0.52
C MET A 226 10.89 33.49 0.14
N ALA A 227 10.82 33.02 -1.10
CA ALA A 227 9.80 32.11 -1.59
C ALA A 227 10.48 30.80 -2.02
N ALA A 228 10.06 29.67 -1.45
CA ALA A 228 10.73 28.40 -1.72
C ALA A 228 9.77 27.21 -1.82
N LYS A 229 10.22 26.19 -2.55
CA LYS A 229 9.56 24.89 -2.65
C LYS A 229 10.58 23.77 -2.39
N LEU A 230 10.17 22.78 -1.61
CA LEU A 230 10.91 21.54 -1.36
C LEU A 230 10.29 20.39 -2.13
N ASP A 231 11.09 19.42 -2.53
CA ASP A 231 10.61 18.14 -3.04
C ASP A 231 10.18 17.23 -1.88
N GLU A 232 8.89 17.24 -1.51
CA GLU A 232 8.34 16.46 -0.39
C GLU A 232 8.74 14.98 -0.42
N THR A 233 8.95 14.43 -1.62
CA THR A 233 9.30 13.01 -1.79
C THR A 233 10.71 12.69 -1.25
N ALA A 234 11.56 13.70 -1.09
CA ALA A 234 12.89 13.58 -0.50
C ALA A 234 12.87 13.58 1.04
N ASN A 235 11.71 13.68 1.70
CA ASN A 235 11.63 13.74 3.16
C ASN A 235 12.34 12.56 3.84
N PHE A 236 12.28 11.35 3.26
CA PHE A 236 12.98 10.20 3.83
C PHE A 236 14.51 10.26 3.74
N LEU A 237 15.06 11.13 2.88
CA LEU A 237 16.49 11.33 2.70
C LEU A 237 17.00 12.46 3.60
N VAL A 238 16.22 13.54 3.73
CA VAL A 238 16.72 14.81 4.28
C VAL A 238 15.82 15.44 5.34
N GLY A 239 14.72 14.80 5.73
CA GLY A 239 13.73 15.31 6.68
C GLY A 239 14.31 15.72 8.02
N ASP A 240 15.30 14.98 8.54
CA ASP A 240 15.98 15.34 9.79
C ASP A 240 16.70 16.70 9.71
N ARG A 241 17.17 17.09 8.52
CA ARG A 241 17.83 18.39 8.28
C ARG A 241 16.83 19.51 8.01
N TRP A 242 15.66 19.18 7.50
CA TRP A 242 14.54 20.09 7.38
C TRP A 242 13.95 20.45 8.75
N GLY A 243 13.95 19.50 9.68
CA GLY A 243 13.24 19.61 10.95
C GLY A 243 11.73 19.52 10.75
N GLU A 244 10.95 19.96 11.73
CA GLU A 244 9.50 20.03 11.58
C GLU A 244 9.14 21.10 10.54
N ILE A 245 8.53 20.65 9.44
CA ILE A 245 8.02 21.51 8.36
C ILE A 245 6.54 21.20 8.17
N GLU A 246 5.75 22.26 8.04
CA GLU A 246 4.39 22.18 7.52
C GLU A 246 4.36 22.76 6.11
N PHE A 247 3.70 22.08 5.18
CA PHE A 247 3.45 22.59 3.83
C PHE A 247 2.12 23.35 3.80
N PRO A 248 2.11 24.69 3.88
CA PRO A 248 0.87 25.47 3.94
C PRO A 248 0.06 25.34 2.64
N PRO A 249 -1.29 25.37 2.72
CA PRO A 249 -2.11 25.53 1.53
C PRO A 249 -1.91 26.93 0.91
N ALA A 250 -2.35 27.09 -0.34
CA ALA A 250 -2.40 28.42 -0.97
C ALA A 250 -3.28 29.39 -0.17
N PHE A 251 -2.94 30.68 -0.18
CA PHE A 251 -3.72 31.72 0.49
C PHE A 251 -5.18 31.71 0.03
N GLY A 252 -6.12 31.94 0.96
CA GLY A 252 -7.57 31.93 0.70
C GLY A 252 -8.24 30.56 0.80
N ARG A 253 -7.47 29.46 0.82
CA ARG A 253 -8.02 28.12 1.04
C ARG A 253 -8.18 27.84 2.54
N ALA A 254 -9.38 27.39 2.94
CA ALA A 254 -9.61 26.89 4.29
C ALA A 254 -8.86 25.56 4.49
N LYS A 255 -8.17 25.41 5.62
CA LYS A 255 -7.56 24.13 6.02
C LYS A 255 -8.66 23.22 6.57
N PHE A 256 -8.91 22.10 5.91
CA PHE A 256 -9.87 21.10 6.38
C PHE A 256 -9.14 19.95 7.08
N PRO A 257 -9.55 19.54 8.31
CA PRO A 257 -8.91 18.42 9.01
C PRO A 257 -9.02 17.10 8.24
N GLU A 258 -10.02 16.97 7.37
CA GLU A 258 -10.20 15.82 6.51
C GLU A 258 -9.11 15.69 5.43
N GLU A 259 -8.61 16.81 4.91
CA GLU A 259 -7.50 16.80 3.94
C GLU A 259 -6.20 16.34 4.61
N GLU A 260 -5.96 16.81 5.84
CA GLU A 260 -4.81 16.41 6.66
C GLU A 260 -4.87 14.92 7.02
N PHE A 261 -6.05 14.40 7.37
CA PHE A 261 -6.24 12.98 7.62
C PHE A 261 -5.94 12.12 6.39
N ILE A 262 -6.42 12.52 5.19
CA ILE A 262 -6.12 11.79 3.95
C ILE A 262 -4.63 11.89 3.60
N GLN A 263 -3.99 13.05 3.81
CA GLN A 263 -2.55 13.21 3.59
C GLN A 263 -1.73 12.33 4.54
N ASP A 264 -2.14 12.19 5.80
CA ASP A 264 -1.49 11.30 6.76
C ASP A 264 -1.62 9.83 6.32
N LEU A 265 -2.79 9.40 5.85
CA LEU A 265 -2.98 8.06 5.30
C LEU A 265 -2.08 7.80 4.07
N ASP A 266 -2.04 8.75 3.14
CA ASP A 266 -1.19 8.72 1.94
C ASP A 266 0.30 8.54 2.29
N SER A 267 0.79 9.27 3.29
CA SER A 267 2.19 9.22 3.72
C SER A 267 2.63 7.87 4.31
N LYS A 268 1.66 7.06 4.77
CA LYS A 268 1.88 5.78 5.47
C LYS A 268 1.73 4.56 4.54
N THR A 269 1.45 4.77 3.26
CA THR A 269 1.24 3.70 2.29
C THR A 269 2.01 3.93 1.00
N GLY A 270 2.23 2.87 0.22
CA GLY A 270 2.76 2.98 -1.15
C GLY A 270 1.68 3.24 -2.20
N ALA A 271 0.40 3.23 -1.79
CA ALA A 271 -0.73 3.70 -2.59
C ALA A 271 -0.75 5.24 -2.64
N SER A 272 -1.53 5.81 -3.56
CA SER A 272 -1.79 7.26 -3.58
C SER A 272 -3.23 7.53 -3.14
N LEU A 273 -3.41 8.43 -2.17
CA LEU A 273 -4.68 8.91 -1.65
C LEU A 273 -4.63 10.44 -1.60
N LYS A 274 -5.41 11.12 -2.43
CA LYS A 274 -5.44 12.59 -2.49
C LYS A 274 -6.85 13.11 -2.30
N LEU A 275 -6.99 14.18 -1.53
CA LEU A 275 -8.25 14.90 -1.37
C LEU A 275 -7.97 16.40 -1.30
N THR A 276 -8.74 17.17 -2.04
CA THR A 276 -8.78 18.63 -1.99
C THR A 276 -10.22 19.08 -2.13
N ILE A 277 -10.71 19.81 -1.14
CA ILE A 277 -12.05 20.36 -1.08
C ILE A 277 -12.02 21.70 -1.82
N LEU A 278 -12.84 21.79 -2.87
CA LEU A 278 -12.95 22.96 -3.74
C LEU A 278 -14.14 23.82 -3.33
N ASN A 279 -15.29 23.19 -3.13
CA ASN A 279 -16.52 23.83 -2.69
C ASN A 279 -17.26 22.89 -1.72
N HIS A 280 -17.06 23.05 -0.42
CA HIS A 280 -17.69 22.19 0.60
C HIS A 280 -19.23 22.23 0.61
N THR A 281 -19.85 23.21 -0.07
CA THR A 281 -21.31 23.29 -0.29
C THR A 281 -21.75 22.74 -1.65
N GLY A 282 -20.81 22.35 -2.50
CA GLY A 282 -21.07 21.79 -3.82
C GLY A 282 -21.87 20.48 -3.74
N ARG A 283 -22.69 20.24 -4.77
CA ARG A 283 -23.54 19.06 -4.86
C ARG A 283 -22.91 17.90 -5.62
N ILE A 284 -21.83 18.13 -6.37
CA ILE A 284 -21.15 17.10 -7.17
C ILE A 284 -19.89 16.67 -6.44
N TRP A 285 -19.86 15.43 -5.96
CA TRP A 285 -18.74 14.82 -5.28
C TRP A 285 -18.12 13.73 -6.14
N THR A 286 -16.80 13.60 -6.09
CA THR A 286 -16.06 12.62 -6.87
C THR A 286 -15.21 11.74 -5.96
N MET A 287 -15.25 10.43 -6.21
CA MET A 287 -14.39 9.43 -5.59
C MET A 287 -13.84 8.55 -6.72
N VAL A 288 -12.92 9.12 -7.49
CA VAL A 288 -12.42 8.54 -8.74
C VAL A 288 -11.08 7.87 -8.52
N ALA A 289 -10.88 6.68 -9.08
CA ALA A 289 -9.62 5.97 -8.93
C ALA A 289 -8.64 6.20 -10.10
N GLY A 290 -7.44 6.67 -9.76
CA GLY A 290 -6.35 7.01 -10.68
C GLY A 290 -6.24 8.51 -10.93
N GLY A 291 -5.04 9.07 -10.76
CA GLY A 291 -4.75 10.50 -10.97
C GLY A 291 -5.16 11.04 -12.34
N GLY A 292 -4.81 10.34 -13.43
CA GLY A 292 -5.24 10.77 -14.77
C GLY A 292 -6.76 10.68 -14.99
N ALA A 293 -7.41 9.66 -14.41
CA ALA A 293 -8.85 9.52 -14.54
C ALA A 293 -9.58 10.62 -13.76
N SER A 294 -9.18 10.92 -12.51
CA SER A 294 -9.82 11.97 -11.71
C SER A 294 -9.77 13.34 -12.39
N VAL A 295 -8.67 13.64 -13.09
CA VAL A 295 -8.55 14.84 -13.93
C VAL A 295 -9.57 14.82 -15.08
N VAL A 296 -9.69 13.72 -15.81
CA VAL A 296 -10.65 13.58 -16.93
C VAL A 296 -12.12 13.72 -16.46
N TYR A 297 -12.48 13.16 -15.30
CA TYR A 297 -13.82 13.37 -14.73
C TYR A 297 -14.05 14.83 -14.34
N ALA A 298 -13.05 15.50 -13.75
CA ALA A 298 -13.13 16.92 -13.40
C ALA A 298 -13.26 17.81 -14.65
N ASP A 299 -12.47 17.53 -15.71
CA ASP A 299 -12.58 18.17 -17.03
C ASP A 299 -13.99 18.04 -17.58
N THR A 300 -14.57 16.84 -17.56
CA THR A 300 -15.92 16.60 -18.08
C THR A 300 -16.99 17.38 -17.32
N ILE A 301 -16.92 17.40 -15.98
CA ILE A 301 -17.85 18.18 -15.14
C ILE A 301 -17.73 19.68 -15.44
N ALA A 302 -16.50 20.16 -15.62
CA ALA A 302 -16.19 21.52 -16.00
C ALA A 302 -16.73 21.89 -17.40
N ASP A 303 -16.46 21.05 -18.41
CA ASP A 303 -16.85 21.25 -19.80
C ASP A 303 -18.38 21.27 -19.98
N LEU A 304 -19.11 20.55 -19.12
CA LEU A 304 -20.58 20.57 -19.07
C LEU A 304 -21.16 21.79 -18.31
N GLY A 305 -20.31 22.70 -17.82
CA GLY A 305 -20.74 23.94 -17.14
C GLY A 305 -20.96 23.83 -15.62
N TYR A 306 -20.63 22.68 -15.03
CA TYR A 306 -20.90 22.39 -13.60
C TYR A 306 -19.66 22.50 -12.69
N GLY A 307 -18.56 23.08 -13.18
CA GLY A 307 -17.32 23.21 -12.39
C GLY A 307 -17.49 23.98 -11.06
N HIS A 308 -18.44 24.92 -10.98
CA HIS A 308 -18.75 25.66 -9.75
C HIS A 308 -19.50 24.83 -8.69
N GLU A 309 -20.16 23.73 -9.09
CA GLU A 309 -20.82 22.77 -8.20
C GLU A 309 -19.92 21.60 -7.77
N LEU A 310 -18.72 21.49 -8.35
CA LEU A 310 -17.75 20.45 -8.02
C LEU A 310 -17.18 20.67 -6.61
N ALA A 311 -17.51 19.75 -5.71
CA ALA A 311 -17.20 19.92 -4.30
C ALA A 311 -15.75 19.58 -3.94
N ASN A 312 -15.17 18.60 -4.63
CA ASN A 312 -13.82 18.12 -4.36
C ASN A 312 -13.11 17.69 -5.64
N TYR A 313 -11.78 17.79 -5.61
CA TYR A 313 -10.88 17.00 -6.42
C TYR A 313 -10.20 15.96 -5.53
N GLY A 314 -10.15 14.70 -5.98
CA GLY A 314 -9.49 13.65 -5.22
C GLY A 314 -9.29 12.40 -6.06
N GLU A 315 -8.34 11.58 -5.64
CA GLU A 315 -8.11 10.27 -6.24
C GLU A 315 -7.64 9.23 -5.23
N TYR A 316 -7.87 7.96 -5.57
CA TYR A 316 -7.21 6.83 -4.93
C TYR A 316 -6.61 5.87 -5.98
N SER A 317 -5.36 5.48 -5.83
CA SER A 317 -4.67 4.59 -6.77
C SER A 317 -3.47 3.89 -6.13
N GLY A 318 -2.69 3.12 -6.91
CA GLY A 318 -1.57 2.34 -6.36
C GLY A 318 -1.99 1.10 -5.55
N ALA A 319 -3.19 0.57 -5.81
CA ALA A 319 -3.78 -0.60 -5.12
C ALA A 319 -3.88 -0.45 -3.59
N PRO A 320 -4.68 0.52 -3.10
CA PRO A 320 -4.92 0.67 -1.67
C PRO A 320 -5.66 -0.55 -1.10
N SER A 321 -5.48 -0.78 0.20
CA SER A 321 -6.18 -1.86 0.92
C SER A 321 -7.68 -1.55 1.06
N GLU A 322 -8.46 -2.55 1.45
CA GLU A 322 -9.86 -2.36 1.83
C GLU A 322 -10.00 -1.28 2.91
N THR A 323 -9.14 -1.31 3.94
CA THR A 323 -9.16 -0.36 5.06
C THR A 323 -8.82 1.07 4.62
N HIS A 324 -7.80 1.25 3.80
CA HIS A 324 -7.48 2.59 3.26
C HIS A 324 -8.65 3.13 2.43
N THR A 325 -9.24 2.29 1.57
CA THR A 325 -10.38 2.70 0.74
C THR A 325 -11.61 3.02 1.57
N TYR A 326 -11.87 2.26 2.64
CA TYR A 326 -12.94 2.55 3.60
C TYR A 326 -12.75 3.91 4.28
N HIS A 327 -11.56 4.20 4.80
CA HIS A 327 -11.31 5.48 5.45
C HIS A 327 -11.42 6.66 4.47
N TYR A 328 -10.92 6.50 3.25
CA TYR A 328 -11.08 7.50 2.20
C TYR A 328 -12.56 7.74 1.85
N ALA A 329 -13.33 6.67 1.63
CA ALA A 329 -14.75 6.74 1.32
C ALA A 329 -15.54 7.37 2.48
N LYS A 330 -15.33 6.90 3.71
CA LYS A 330 -15.97 7.44 4.91
C LYS A 330 -15.78 8.95 5.04
N THR A 331 -14.58 9.45 4.79
CA THR A 331 -14.28 10.89 4.83
C THR A 331 -15.12 11.68 3.81
N ILE A 332 -15.22 11.19 2.57
CA ILE A 332 -16.04 11.83 1.52
C ILE A 332 -17.54 11.77 1.88
N LEU A 333 -18.04 10.60 2.31
CA LEU A 333 -19.45 10.43 2.68
C LEU A 333 -19.83 11.32 3.86
N ASP A 334 -18.92 11.50 4.83
CA ASP A 334 -19.13 12.42 5.94
C ASP A 334 -19.24 13.86 5.46
N LEU A 335 -18.23 14.35 4.72
CA LEU A 335 -18.20 15.71 4.19
C LEU A 335 -19.45 16.06 3.36
N MET A 336 -19.83 15.16 2.45
CA MET A 336 -20.95 15.42 1.55
C MET A 336 -22.32 15.41 2.26
N THR A 337 -22.43 14.82 3.45
CA THR A 337 -23.68 14.72 4.21
C THR A 337 -23.83 15.77 5.32
N ARG A 338 -22.93 16.76 5.40
CA ARG A 338 -23.00 17.87 6.39
C ARG A 338 -24.00 18.97 6.03
N ASN A 339 -24.22 19.21 4.75
CA ASN A 339 -25.10 20.27 4.24
C ASN A 339 -26.16 19.66 3.32
N PHE A 340 -27.42 20.06 3.46
CA PHE A 340 -28.50 19.60 2.59
C PHE A 340 -28.60 20.46 1.32
N ASP A 341 -28.90 19.86 0.17
CA ASP A 341 -29.27 20.56 -1.08
C ASP A 341 -30.61 19.99 -1.57
N GLU A 342 -31.59 20.86 -1.82
CA GLU A 342 -32.96 20.45 -2.22
C GLU A 342 -32.99 19.64 -3.52
N ARG A 343 -32.06 19.94 -4.43
CA ARG A 343 -31.88 19.25 -5.73
C ARG A 343 -31.23 17.88 -5.58
N GLY A 344 -30.82 17.52 -4.37
CA GLY A 344 -30.02 16.34 -4.08
C GLY A 344 -28.57 16.46 -4.53
N LYS A 345 -27.76 15.50 -4.08
CA LYS A 345 -26.32 15.45 -4.36
C LYS A 345 -25.96 14.25 -5.21
N VAL A 346 -24.86 14.38 -5.94
CA VAL A 346 -24.33 13.36 -6.83
C VAL A 346 -22.98 12.91 -6.29
N LEU A 347 -22.78 11.60 -6.17
CA LEU A 347 -21.47 11.00 -5.92
C LEU A 347 -21.04 10.16 -7.13
N ILE A 348 -19.94 10.54 -7.77
CA ILE A 348 -19.37 9.81 -8.90
C ILE A 348 -18.21 8.93 -8.39
N ILE A 349 -18.45 7.63 -8.34
CA ILE A 349 -17.44 6.60 -8.02
C ILE A 349 -16.89 6.06 -9.35
N GLY A 350 -15.97 6.81 -9.93
CA GLY A 350 -15.49 6.59 -11.29
C GLY A 350 -14.08 5.99 -11.39
N GLY A 351 -13.64 5.82 -12.64
CA GLY A 351 -12.23 5.71 -13.01
C GLY A 351 -11.99 4.85 -14.25
N GLY A 352 -10.75 4.90 -14.74
CA GLY A 352 -10.31 4.10 -15.87
C GLY A 352 -10.26 2.59 -15.56
N ILE A 353 -9.99 1.77 -16.58
CA ILE A 353 -9.75 0.33 -16.38
C ILE A 353 -8.43 0.14 -15.64
N ALA A 354 -8.48 -0.37 -14.41
CA ALA A 354 -7.28 -0.55 -13.59
C ALA A 354 -6.34 -1.62 -14.17
N ASN A 355 -5.03 -1.43 -13.97
CA ASN A 355 -4.02 -2.42 -14.34
C ASN A 355 -3.80 -3.47 -13.23
N PHE A 356 -3.71 -3.04 -11.96
CA PHE A 356 -3.38 -3.95 -10.86
C PHE A 356 -4.19 -3.72 -9.59
N THR A 357 -4.93 -2.61 -9.49
CA THR A 357 -5.85 -2.37 -8.38
C THR A 357 -6.99 -3.36 -8.43
N ASP A 358 -7.18 -4.11 -7.34
CA ASP A 358 -8.30 -5.03 -7.17
C ASP A 358 -9.59 -4.24 -6.92
N VAL A 359 -10.50 -4.26 -7.90
CA VAL A 359 -11.76 -3.51 -7.86
C VAL A 359 -12.69 -4.10 -6.81
N ALA A 360 -12.71 -5.43 -6.61
CA ALA A 360 -13.56 -6.06 -5.60
C ALA A 360 -13.09 -5.67 -4.19
N LEU A 361 -11.78 -5.70 -3.93
CA LEU A 361 -11.21 -5.33 -2.63
C LEU A 361 -11.45 -3.86 -2.29
N THR A 362 -11.21 -2.95 -3.24
CA THR A 362 -11.45 -1.52 -3.02
C THR A 362 -12.94 -1.22 -2.84
N PHE A 363 -13.82 -1.86 -3.61
CA PHE A 363 -15.27 -1.69 -3.46
C PHE A 363 -15.79 -2.25 -2.13
N LYS A 364 -15.21 -3.31 -1.56
CA LYS A 364 -15.58 -3.76 -0.19
C LYS A 364 -15.43 -2.65 0.84
N GLY A 365 -14.34 -1.88 0.76
CA GLY A 365 -14.11 -0.73 1.64
C GLY A 365 -15.15 0.38 1.45
N ILE A 366 -15.47 0.70 0.20
CA ILE A 366 -16.52 1.68 -0.15
C ILE A 366 -17.89 1.22 0.35
N ILE A 367 -18.26 -0.04 0.09
CA ILE A 367 -19.52 -0.66 0.50
C ILE A 367 -19.68 -0.63 2.01
N ARG A 368 -18.59 -0.90 2.76
CA ARG A 368 -18.59 -0.78 4.22
C ARG A 368 -18.93 0.65 4.68
N ALA A 369 -18.34 1.66 4.04
CA ALA A 369 -18.66 3.06 4.34
C ALA A 369 -20.10 3.44 3.95
N ILE A 370 -20.60 2.97 2.79
CA ILE A 370 -22.00 3.19 2.37
C ILE A 370 -22.98 2.60 3.39
N LYS A 371 -22.73 1.37 3.88
CA LYS A 371 -23.57 0.73 4.91
C LYS A 371 -23.60 1.52 6.22
N GLU A 372 -22.48 2.11 6.64
CA GLU A 372 -22.40 2.95 7.83
C GLU A 372 -23.14 4.29 7.64
N TYR A 373 -23.02 4.92 6.46
CA TYR A 373 -23.60 6.23 6.17
C TYR A 373 -24.99 6.19 5.49
N GLN A 374 -25.57 5.00 5.30
CA GLN A 374 -26.78 4.80 4.49
C GLN A 374 -27.94 5.74 4.84
N GLN A 375 -28.16 6.02 6.14
CA GLN A 375 -29.26 6.89 6.55
C GLN A 375 -28.98 8.35 6.17
N LYS A 376 -27.77 8.83 6.48
CA LYS A 376 -27.34 10.19 6.09
C LYS A 376 -27.36 10.40 4.58
N LEU A 377 -27.02 9.38 3.78
CA LEU A 377 -27.07 9.44 2.32
C LEU A 377 -28.51 9.61 1.80
N LYS A 378 -29.47 8.87 2.37
CA LYS A 378 -30.89 9.01 2.04
C LYS A 378 -31.44 10.36 2.45
N ASP A 379 -31.13 10.81 3.68
CA ASP A 379 -31.61 12.09 4.21
C ASP A 379 -31.10 13.27 3.37
N ASN A 380 -29.90 13.17 2.78
CA ASN A 380 -29.31 14.17 1.89
C ASN A 380 -29.63 13.95 0.39
N LYS A 381 -30.53 13.03 0.05
CA LYS A 381 -30.90 12.69 -1.34
C LYS A 381 -29.68 12.45 -2.24
N VAL A 382 -28.71 11.67 -1.75
CA VAL A 382 -27.49 11.35 -2.50
C VAL A 382 -27.78 10.27 -3.54
N HIS A 383 -27.40 10.52 -4.80
CA HIS A 383 -27.42 9.56 -5.89
C HIS A 383 -26.00 9.17 -6.29
N ILE A 384 -25.68 7.88 -6.23
CA ILE A 384 -24.35 7.35 -6.52
C ILE A 384 -24.30 6.79 -7.95
N TRP A 385 -23.24 7.16 -8.68
CA TRP A 385 -23.00 6.73 -10.05
C TRP A 385 -21.63 6.07 -10.14
N VAL A 386 -21.60 4.81 -10.58
CA VAL A 386 -20.40 3.96 -10.54
C VAL A 386 -20.00 3.58 -11.96
N ARG A 387 -18.74 3.84 -12.34
CA ARG A 387 -18.12 3.28 -13.55
C ARG A 387 -16.72 2.79 -13.22
N ARG A 388 -16.47 1.50 -13.38
CA ARG A 388 -15.13 0.93 -13.12
C ARG A 388 -14.83 -0.31 -13.95
N GLY A 389 -13.56 -0.50 -14.30
CA GLY A 389 -13.03 -1.74 -14.88
C GLY A 389 -11.68 -2.11 -14.25
N GLY A 390 -11.20 -3.31 -14.54
CA GLY A 390 -9.91 -3.84 -14.07
C GLY A 390 -10.05 -5.15 -13.29
N PRO A 391 -8.98 -5.57 -12.59
CA PRO A 391 -8.96 -6.82 -11.84
C PRO A 391 -10.17 -7.00 -10.93
N ASN A 392 -10.84 -8.15 -11.05
CA ASN A 392 -12.01 -8.54 -10.26
C ASN A 392 -13.22 -7.58 -10.32
N CYS A 393 -13.33 -6.76 -11.38
CA CYS A 393 -14.40 -5.75 -11.48
C CYS A 393 -15.81 -6.34 -11.54
N GLN A 394 -16.01 -7.53 -12.13
CA GLN A 394 -17.33 -8.17 -12.19
C GLN A 394 -17.90 -8.44 -10.79
N GLU A 395 -17.07 -8.97 -9.86
CA GLU A 395 -17.45 -9.18 -8.46
C GLU A 395 -17.75 -7.84 -7.78
N GLY A 396 -16.83 -6.87 -7.89
CA GLY A 396 -16.99 -5.54 -7.30
C GLY A 396 -18.27 -4.84 -7.74
N LEU A 397 -18.56 -4.80 -9.04
CA LEU A 397 -19.76 -4.18 -9.60
C LEU A 397 -21.03 -4.92 -9.17
N ALA A 398 -21.00 -6.26 -9.05
CA ALA A 398 -22.15 -7.02 -8.55
C ALA A 398 -22.48 -6.65 -7.10
N VAL A 399 -21.50 -6.68 -6.20
CA VAL A 399 -21.74 -6.34 -4.77
C VAL A 399 -22.09 -4.86 -4.56
N MET A 400 -21.67 -3.97 -5.48
CA MET A 400 -22.07 -2.56 -5.46
C MET A 400 -23.55 -2.37 -5.85
N ARG A 401 -24.11 -3.19 -6.75
CA ARG A 401 -25.54 -3.18 -7.04
C ARG A 401 -26.35 -3.70 -5.85
N GLU A 402 -25.91 -4.81 -5.27
CA GLU A 402 -26.56 -5.43 -4.11
C GLU A 402 -26.64 -4.49 -2.90
N VAL A 403 -25.60 -3.68 -2.63
CA VAL A 403 -25.66 -2.72 -1.52
C VAL A 403 -26.68 -1.60 -1.78
N GLY A 404 -26.87 -1.16 -3.03
CA GLY A 404 -27.88 -0.17 -3.38
C GLY A 404 -29.28 -0.68 -3.05
N GLU A 405 -29.58 -1.91 -3.50
CA GLU A 405 -30.85 -2.59 -3.20
C GLU A 405 -31.06 -2.82 -1.69
N ALA A 406 -30.03 -3.29 -0.99
CA ALA A 406 -30.12 -3.62 0.43
C ALA A 406 -30.28 -2.38 1.34
N THR A 407 -29.68 -1.25 0.98
CA THR A 407 -29.69 -0.02 1.80
C THR A 407 -30.80 0.96 1.41
N GLY A 408 -31.34 0.83 0.18
CA GLY A 408 -32.27 1.78 -0.43
C GLY A 408 -31.60 3.08 -0.92
N VAL A 409 -30.27 3.16 -0.92
CA VAL A 409 -29.53 4.28 -1.54
C VAL A 409 -29.58 4.10 -3.06
N PRO A 410 -29.93 5.12 -3.85
CA PRO A 410 -29.94 4.99 -5.31
C PRO A 410 -28.51 4.91 -5.85
N ILE A 411 -28.18 3.77 -6.48
CA ILE A 411 -26.86 3.48 -7.05
C ILE A 411 -27.02 2.93 -8.47
N GLU A 412 -26.42 3.61 -9.45
CA GLU A 412 -26.36 3.17 -10.85
C GLU A 412 -24.96 2.65 -11.18
N VAL A 413 -24.85 1.42 -11.72
CA VAL A 413 -23.55 0.69 -11.81
C VAL A 413 -23.23 0.22 -13.24
N PHE A 414 -22.13 0.75 -13.78
CA PHE A 414 -21.64 0.53 -15.14
C PHE A 414 -20.23 -0.08 -15.16
N GLY A 415 -19.96 -0.93 -16.16
CA GLY A 415 -18.68 -1.60 -16.37
C GLY A 415 -17.80 -0.95 -17.46
N PRO A 416 -16.74 -1.64 -17.90
CA PRO A 416 -15.79 -1.14 -18.91
C PRO A 416 -16.39 -1.02 -20.32
N GLU A 417 -17.54 -1.63 -20.58
CA GLU A 417 -18.32 -1.44 -21.82
C GLU A 417 -18.88 -0.01 -21.96
N THR A 418 -19.02 0.70 -20.84
CA THR A 418 -19.47 2.10 -20.82
C THR A 418 -18.25 3.02 -20.90
N HIS A 419 -18.30 4.05 -21.74
CA HIS A 419 -17.23 5.06 -21.85
C HIS A 419 -16.94 5.69 -20.49
N ILE A 420 -15.67 5.94 -20.18
CA ILE A 420 -15.20 6.35 -18.85
C ILE A 420 -16.01 7.49 -18.24
N THR A 421 -16.25 8.54 -19.00
CA THR A 421 -16.93 9.77 -18.57
C THR A 421 -18.44 9.76 -18.81
N ALA A 422 -19.01 8.74 -19.45
CA ALA A 422 -20.43 8.74 -19.83
C ALA A 422 -21.39 8.82 -18.63
N VAL A 423 -20.96 8.38 -17.45
CA VAL A 423 -21.74 8.52 -16.21
C VAL A 423 -21.88 9.96 -15.73
N VAL A 424 -20.99 10.88 -16.14
CA VAL A 424 -21.04 12.29 -15.74
C VAL A 424 -22.30 12.99 -16.28
N PRO A 425 -22.55 13.06 -17.61
CA PRO A 425 -23.76 13.70 -18.12
C PRO A 425 -25.05 12.98 -17.68
N MET A 426 -25.01 11.65 -17.46
CA MET A 426 -26.15 10.91 -16.90
C MET A 426 -26.45 11.35 -15.46
N ALA A 427 -25.41 11.47 -14.63
CA ALA A 427 -25.54 11.89 -13.23
C ALA A 427 -26.03 13.33 -13.08
N LEU A 428 -25.73 14.18 -14.07
CA LEU A 428 -26.18 15.56 -14.13
C LEU A 428 -27.58 15.72 -14.76
N GLY A 429 -28.19 14.62 -15.25
CA GLY A 429 -29.51 14.64 -15.88
C GLY A 429 -29.53 15.22 -17.30
N LEU A 430 -28.37 15.30 -17.97
CA LEU A 430 -28.23 15.82 -19.34
C LEU A 430 -28.46 14.75 -20.40
N VAL A 431 -28.27 13.48 -20.06
CA VAL A 431 -28.44 12.32 -20.93
C VAL A 431 -29.22 11.25 -20.20
N GLU A 432 -30.21 10.65 -20.87
CA GLU A 432 -30.97 9.53 -20.30
C GLU A 432 -30.09 8.29 -20.13
N LYS A 433 -30.31 7.56 -19.04
CA LYS A 433 -29.65 6.26 -18.84
C LYS A 433 -30.10 5.25 -19.90
N PRO A 434 -29.21 4.36 -20.38
CA PRO A 434 -29.59 3.31 -21.33
C PRO A 434 -30.72 2.44 -20.75
N THR A 435 -31.80 2.24 -21.52
CA THR A 435 -32.98 1.46 -21.10
C THR A 435 -32.72 -0.04 -21.00
N THR A 436 -31.65 -0.52 -21.65
CA THR A 436 -31.16 -1.89 -21.56
C THR A 436 -29.88 -1.92 -20.75
N VAL A 437 -29.96 -2.33 -19.49
CA VAL A 437 -28.80 -2.84 -18.78
C VAL A 437 -28.36 -4.08 -19.55
N VAL A 438 -27.22 -4.02 -20.25
CA VAL A 438 -26.55 -5.22 -20.75
C VAL A 438 -26.07 -5.98 -19.51
N THR A 439 -26.98 -6.75 -18.93
CA THR A 439 -26.61 -7.80 -17.99
C THR A 439 -25.75 -8.76 -18.78
N GLN A 440 -24.45 -8.76 -18.52
CA GLN A 440 -23.63 -9.88 -18.97
C GLN A 440 -24.33 -11.16 -18.50
N PRO A 441 -24.42 -12.20 -19.35
CA PRO A 441 -25.02 -13.45 -18.95
C PRO A 441 -24.32 -13.90 -17.67
N THR A 442 -25.07 -14.05 -16.58
CA THR A 442 -24.60 -14.88 -15.49
C THR A 442 -24.16 -16.21 -16.10
N ALA A 443 -23.00 -16.70 -15.70
CA ALA A 443 -22.32 -17.85 -16.31
C ALA A 443 -23.12 -19.18 -16.34
N LYS A 444 -24.39 -19.16 -15.91
CA LYS A 444 -25.36 -20.25 -16.08
C LYS A 444 -25.72 -20.56 -17.55
N ALA A 445 -25.41 -19.70 -18.52
CA ALA A 445 -25.86 -19.87 -19.91
C ALA A 445 -24.85 -20.52 -20.89
N ILE A 446 -23.70 -21.04 -20.43
CA ILE A 446 -22.71 -21.73 -21.30
C ILE A 446 -22.86 -23.27 -21.24
N GLY A 447 -23.92 -23.79 -20.61
CA GLY A 447 -24.14 -25.24 -20.41
C GLY A 447 -25.28 -25.83 -21.23
N GLY A 448 -25.38 -25.54 -22.53
CA GLY A 448 -26.54 -25.97 -23.32
C GLY A 448 -26.32 -26.10 -24.81
N SER A 449 -25.35 -26.90 -25.26
CA SER A 449 -25.37 -27.45 -26.61
C SER A 449 -25.71 -28.94 -26.54
N LYS A 450 -26.92 -29.29 -27.01
CA LYS A 450 -27.38 -30.67 -27.19
C LYS A 450 -26.47 -31.35 -28.20
N SER A 451 -25.69 -32.34 -27.78
CA SER A 451 -24.99 -33.23 -28.68
C SER A 451 -25.99 -34.17 -29.35
N SER A 452 -26.07 -34.08 -30.68
CA SER A 452 -26.71 -35.09 -31.51
C SER A 452 -25.86 -36.36 -31.49
N SER A 453 -26.44 -37.43 -30.95
CA SER A 453 -25.86 -38.76 -30.92
C SER A 453 -25.69 -39.33 -32.34
N THR A 454 -24.45 -39.64 -32.72
CA THR A 454 -24.19 -40.63 -33.76
C THR A 454 -23.17 -41.62 -33.24
N LYS A 455 -23.62 -42.88 -33.17
CA LYS A 455 -22.88 -44.07 -32.74
C LYS A 455 -21.64 -44.26 -33.60
N ALA A 456 -20.50 -44.47 -32.98
CA ALA A 456 -19.40 -45.25 -33.55
C ALA A 456 -18.93 -46.24 -32.47
N THR A 457 -18.82 -47.48 -32.92
CA THR A 457 -18.68 -48.72 -32.17
C THR A 457 -17.30 -48.94 -31.57
N SER A 458 -17.33 -49.73 -30.50
CA SER A 458 -16.24 -50.39 -29.78
C SER A 458 -15.14 -51.00 -30.65
N GLU A 459 -13.91 -50.90 -30.18
CA GLU A 459 -12.95 -52.01 -30.20
C GLU A 459 -12.06 -51.94 -28.95
N GLU A 460 -12.12 -53.02 -28.16
CA GLU A 460 -11.27 -53.30 -27.01
C GLU A 460 -9.92 -53.83 -27.49
N GLY A 461 -8.84 -53.40 -26.83
CA GLY A 461 -7.50 -53.94 -27.01
C GLY A 461 -6.71 -53.82 -25.70
N SER A 462 -6.25 -54.96 -25.21
CA SER A 462 -5.84 -55.26 -23.84
C SER A 462 -4.56 -54.60 -23.33
N ALA A 463 -4.50 -54.55 -22.00
CA ALA A 463 -3.40 -54.19 -21.12
C ALA A 463 -2.03 -54.82 -21.42
N ALA A 464 -0.96 -54.12 -21.04
CA ALA A 464 0.20 -54.70 -20.38
C ALA A 464 0.93 -53.64 -19.53
N ASN A 465 0.94 -53.86 -18.22
CA ASN A 465 1.87 -53.27 -17.25
C ASN A 465 3.28 -53.82 -17.50
N SER A 466 4.29 -52.98 -17.29
CA SER A 466 5.55 -53.42 -16.68
C SER A 466 6.19 -52.27 -15.91
N ASP A 467 6.38 -52.54 -14.63
CA ASP A 467 6.92 -51.68 -13.59
C ASP A 467 8.42 -51.36 -13.75
N ASN A 468 8.80 -50.26 -13.08
CA ASN A 468 10.05 -49.97 -12.35
C ASN A 468 11.42 -50.22 -13.00
N GLU A 469 12.26 -49.18 -12.98
CA GLU A 469 13.53 -49.20 -12.24
C GLU A 469 14.09 -47.78 -12.01
N GLU A 470 14.52 -47.54 -10.77
CA GLU A 470 15.24 -46.35 -10.30
C GLU A 470 16.75 -46.44 -10.60
N ALA A 471 17.41 -45.27 -10.59
CA ALA A 471 18.73 -44.98 -9.98
C ALA A 471 19.81 -44.33 -10.88
N GLU A 472 20.20 -43.13 -10.44
CA GLU A 472 21.55 -42.59 -10.24
C GLU A 472 22.59 -42.46 -11.39
N ALA A 473 22.89 -41.18 -11.68
CA ALA A 473 24.20 -40.51 -11.60
C ALA A 473 25.32 -40.68 -12.67
N ALA A 474 25.96 -39.52 -12.88
CA ALA A 474 27.35 -39.22 -13.25
C ALA A 474 27.74 -39.04 -14.75
N ASP A 475 27.95 -37.76 -15.08
CA ASP A 475 29.11 -37.11 -15.71
C ASP A 475 29.77 -37.59 -17.02
N ASP A 476 30.22 -36.54 -17.73
CA ASP A 476 31.26 -36.44 -18.75
C ASP A 476 31.04 -37.05 -20.14
N LEU A 477 30.83 -36.14 -21.11
CA LEU A 477 31.45 -36.23 -22.43
C LEU A 477 31.68 -34.81 -22.99
N GLU A 478 32.96 -34.41 -22.96
CA GLU A 478 33.50 -33.18 -23.52
C GLU A 478 33.44 -33.12 -25.07
N SER A 479 33.30 -31.88 -25.54
CA SER A 479 33.96 -31.31 -26.73
C SER A 479 33.60 -31.81 -28.14
N LYS A 480 32.64 -31.15 -28.79
CA LYS A 480 32.72 -30.84 -30.23
C LYS A 480 32.12 -29.46 -30.55
N GLY A 481 33.00 -28.55 -30.98
CA GLY A 481 32.70 -27.42 -31.87
C GLY A 481 31.74 -26.35 -31.34
N VAL A 482 32.26 -25.39 -30.57
CA VAL A 482 31.56 -24.13 -30.31
C VAL A 482 31.52 -23.32 -31.61
N ALA A 483 30.46 -23.50 -32.39
CA ALA A 483 30.02 -22.45 -33.30
C ALA A 483 29.67 -21.24 -32.42
N LYS A 484 30.40 -20.12 -32.59
CA LYS A 484 30.02 -18.83 -32.00
C LYS A 484 28.57 -18.56 -32.43
N LYS A 485 27.60 -18.80 -31.55
CA LYS A 485 26.25 -18.27 -31.71
C LYS A 485 26.42 -16.76 -31.80
N GLN A 486 26.13 -16.18 -32.97
CA GLN A 486 25.96 -14.73 -33.08
C GLN A 486 24.94 -14.33 -32.03
N GLU A 487 25.37 -13.49 -31.09
CA GLU A 487 24.49 -12.92 -30.08
C GLU A 487 23.38 -12.14 -30.82
N PRO A 488 22.11 -12.32 -30.44
CA PRO A 488 21.03 -11.57 -31.05
C PRO A 488 21.27 -10.07 -30.85
N VAL A 489 21.36 -9.34 -31.96
CA VAL A 489 21.59 -7.89 -31.93
C VAL A 489 20.38 -7.21 -31.28
N VAL A 490 20.58 -6.65 -30.08
CA VAL A 490 19.57 -5.82 -29.41
C VAL A 490 19.49 -4.48 -30.14
N ILE A 491 18.36 -4.21 -30.78
CA ILE A 491 18.11 -2.95 -31.49
C ILE A 491 17.51 -1.96 -30.50
N GLN A 492 18.08 -0.75 -30.41
CA GLN A 492 17.54 0.38 -29.67
C GLN A 492 17.07 1.46 -30.64
N ASP A 493 15.90 2.02 -30.40
CA ASP A 493 15.40 3.23 -31.06
C ASP A 493 15.28 4.33 -30.01
N GLU A 494 15.87 5.50 -30.23
CA GLU A 494 15.90 6.59 -29.23
C GLU A 494 16.39 6.12 -27.85
N GLY A 495 17.38 5.22 -27.81
CA GLY A 495 17.95 4.62 -26.59
C GLY A 495 17.10 3.53 -25.94
N ILE A 496 15.90 3.23 -26.42
CA ILE A 496 14.98 2.24 -25.85
C ILE A 496 14.95 0.98 -26.70
N VAL A 497 14.98 -0.20 -26.06
CA VAL A 497 14.92 -1.49 -26.75
C VAL A 497 13.66 -1.59 -27.61
N ARG A 498 13.85 -1.88 -28.91
CA ARG A 498 12.77 -2.25 -29.82
C ARG A 498 12.25 -3.64 -29.45
N MET A 499 11.20 -3.66 -28.63
CA MET A 499 10.59 -4.90 -28.16
C MET A 499 10.18 -5.81 -29.32
N ASN A 500 10.47 -7.09 -29.22
CA ASN A 500 10.10 -8.14 -30.15
C ASN A 500 9.74 -9.44 -29.38
N ASP A 501 9.37 -10.48 -30.10
CA ASP A 501 8.96 -11.78 -29.55
C ASP A 501 10.09 -12.57 -28.87
N ASN A 502 11.35 -12.14 -29.03
CA ASN A 502 12.52 -12.69 -28.35
C ASN A 502 13.03 -11.82 -27.20
N THR A 503 12.46 -10.62 -26.99
CA THR A 503 12.88 -9.76 -25.86
C THR A 503 12.61 -10.45 -24.53
N ARG A 504 13.62 -10.50 -23.66
CA ARG A 504 13.52 -11.05 -22.31
C ARG A 504 13.96 -10.05 -21.26
N CYS A 505 13.47 -10.22 -20.04
CA CYS A 505 13.68 -9.32 -18.93
C CYS A 505 14.02 -10.04 -17.61
N ILE A 506 14.64 -9.28 -16.71
CA ILE A 506 14.76 -9.60 -15.28
C ILE A 506 13.76 -8.73 -14.52
N VAL A 507 13.09 -9.30 -13.52
CA VAL A 507 12.20 -8.56 -12.62
C VAL A 507 12.90 -8.34 -11.28
N TYR A 508 13.15 -7.08 -10.92
CA TYR A 508 13.73 -6.72 -9.63
C TYR A 508 12.61 -6.55 -8.59
N GLY A 509 12.51 -7.48 -7.65
CA GLY A 509 11.45 -7.57 -6.64
C GLY A 509 10.60 -8.84 -6.77
N LEU A 510 10.05 -9.31 -5.64
CA LEU A 510 9.29 -10.56 -5.54
C LEU A 510 7.83 -10.42 -6.01
N GLN A 511 7.61 -10.15 -7.30
CA GLN A 511 6.30 -9.83 -7.87
C GLN A 511 5.64 -11.01 -8.59
N GLN A 512 5.22 -12.03 -7.85
CA GLN A 512 4.68 -13.28 -8.42
C GLN A 512 3.46 -13.04 -9.33
N ARG A 513 2.50 -12.21 -8.92
CA ARG A 513 1.29 -11.92 -9.73
C ARG A 513 1.63 -11.20 -11.03
N ALA A 514 2.55 -10.22 -10.99
CA ALA A 514 2.97 -9.50 -12.19
C ALA A 514 3.70 -10.43 -13.15
N VAL A 515 4.62 -11.27 -12.64
CA VAL A 515 5.34 -12.27 -13.44
C VAL A 515 4.36 -13.26 -14.06
N GLN A 516 3.41 -13.82 -13.30
CA GLN A 516 2.40 -14.72 -13.86
C GLN A 516 1.58 -14.03 -14.97
N GLY A 517 1.14 -12.80 -14.76
CA GLY A 517 0.40 -12.03 -15.77
C GLY A 517 1.20 -11.72 -17.04
N MET A 518 2.53 -11.60 -16.93
CA MET A 518 3.43 -11.50 -18.09
C MET A 518 3.53 -12.85 -18.83
N LEU A 519 3.67 -13.96 -18.11
CA LEU A 519 3.75 -15.29 -18.71
C LEU A 519 2.44 -15.70 -19.39
N ASP A 520 1.30 -15.36 -18.80
CA ASP A 520 -0.01 -15.60 -19.40
C ASP A 520 -0.18 -14.79 -20.70
N PHE A 521 0.27 -13.53 -20.69
CA PHE A 521 0.33 -12.68 -21.88
C PHE A 521 1.24 -13.28 -22.96
N ASP A 522 2.44 -13.74 -22.58
CA ASP A 522 3.39 -14.35 -23.50
C ASP A 522 2.81 -15.61 -24.16
N TYR A 523 2.11 -16.43 -23.38
CA TYR A 523 1.43 -17.63 -23.86
C TYR A 523 0.29 -17.29 -24.83
N LEU A 524 -0.55 -16.28 -24.51
CA LEU A 524 -1.57 -15.78 -25.44
C LEU A 524 -0.98 -15.21 -26.73
N CYS A 525 0.19 -14.58 -26.64
CA CYS A 525 0.93 -14.06 -27.79
C CYS A 525 1.64 -15.17 -28.58
N LYS A 526 1.53 -16.44 -28.15
CA LYS A 526 2.19 -17.61 -28.76
C LYS A 526 3.73 -17.47 -28.81
N ARG A 527 4.32 -16.80 -27.81
CA ARG A 527 5.77 -16.74 -27.68
C ARG A 527 6.35 -18.12 -27.47
N LYS A 528 7.57 -18.34 -27.95
CA LYS A 528 8.31 -19.60 -27.76
C LYS A 528 8.99 -19.66 -26.39
N THR A 529 9.39 -18.50 -25.88
CA THR A 529 10.12 -18.36 -24.61
C THR A 529 9.42 -17.35 -23.71
N PRO A 530 9.35 -17.64 -22.40
CA PRO A 530 8.97 -16.68 -21.37
C PRO A 530 9.75 -15.38 -21.51
N SER A 531 9.05 -14.25 -21.42
CA SER A 531 9.68 -12.93 -21.33
C SER A 531 10.50 -12.79 -20.04
N VAL A 532 10.01 -13.34 -18.92
CA VAL A 532 10.72 -13.29 -17.63
C VAL A 532 11.76 -14.40 -17.55
N ALA A 533 13.03 -14.02 -17.40
CA ALA A 533 14.14 -14.95 -17.23
C ALA A 533 14.43 -15.30 -15.77
N ALA A 534 14.38 -14.30 -14.88
CA ALA A 534 14.67 -14.43 -13.46
C ALA A 534 14.02 -13.30 -12.65
N LEU A 535 13.93 -13.50 -11.33
CA LEU A 535 13.62 -12.46 -10.37
C LEU A 535 14.84 -12.15 -9.49
N ILE A 536 14.96 -10.90 -9.02
CA ILE A 536 15.92 -10.50 -8.00
C ILE A 536 15.18 -10.24 -6.68
N PHE A 537 15.61 -10.90 -5.60
CA PHE A 537 15.10 -10.66 -4.26
C PHE A 537 16.23 -10.72 -3.22
N PRO A 538 16.78 -9.55 -2.81
CA PRO A 538 17.99 -9.48 -1.97
C PRO A 538 17.84 -10.10 -0.57
N PHE A 539 16.60 -10.30 -0.10
CA PHE A 539 16.28 -10.74 1.26
C PHE A 539 16.20 -12.27 1.42
N SER A 540 16.41 -13.03 0.34
CA SER A 540 16.41 -14.49 0.40
C SER A 540 17.61 -15.08 -0.35
N PRO A 541 18.10 -16.27 0.04
CA PRO A 541 19.05 -17.01 -0.79
C PRO A 541 18.42 -17.41 -2.14
N ASN A 542 19.28 -17.82 -3.08
CA ASN A 542 18.83 -18.28 -4.40
C ASN A 542 17.86 -19.47 -4.26
N HIS A 543 16.72 -19.41 -4.93
CA HIS A 543 15.69 -20.44 -4.91
C HIS A 543 14.87 -20.41 -6.21
N TYR A 544 13.89 -21.30 -6.35
CA TYR A 544 12.97 -21.32 -7.49
C TYR A 544 11.55 -21.00 -7.04
N LEU A 545 10.82 -20.28 -7.89
CA LEU A 545 9.38 -20.11 -7.78
C LEU A 545 8.66 -20.83 -8.91
N LYS A 546 7.49 -21.36 -8.59
CA LYS A 546 6.62 -22.06 -9.53
C LYS A 546 5.66 -21.07 -10.18
N PHE A 547 5.57 -21.14 -11.50
CA PHE A 547 4.68 -20.36 -12.34
C PHE A 547 3.98 -21.26 -13.35
N TYR A 548 2.93 -20.75 -14.00
CA TYR A 548 2.26 -21.42 -15.11
C TYR A 548 2.71 -20.89 -16.46
N TRP A 549 2.82 -21.80 -17.42
CA TRP A 549 2.97 -21.54 -18.85
C TRP A 549 1.86 -22.31 -19.58
N GLY A 550 0.73 -21.62 -19.78
CA GLY A 550 -0.53 -22.28 -20.18
C GLY A 550 -1.01 -23.20 -19.06
N THR A 551 -1.09 -24.50 -19.34
CA THR A 551 -1.46 -25.54 -18.35
C THR A 551 -0.26 -26.17 -17.65
N SER A 552 0.96 -25.91 -18.14
CA SER A 552 2.18 -26.53 -17.60
C SER A 552 2.83 -25.67 -16.53
N GLU A 553 3.42 -26.30 -15.53
CA GLU A 553 4.19 -25.59 -14.51
C GLU A 553 5.64 -25.38 -14.99
N ARG A 554 6.20 -24.22 -14.64
CA ARG A 554 7.59 -23.82 -14.92
C ARG A 554 8.23 -23.26 -13.67
N LEU A 555 9.51 -23.53 -13.51
CA LEU A 555 10.32 -22.95 -12.44
C LEU A 555 11.10 -21.75 -12.98
N ILE A 556 10.97 -20.60 -12.33
CA ILE A 556 11.77 -19.41 -12.62
C ILE A 556 12.71 -19.17 -11.43
N PRO A 557 14.02 -19.01 -11.66
CA PRO A 557 14.98 -18.78 -10.59
C PRO A 557 14.83 -17.37 -9.99
N VAL A 558 15.01 -17.31 -8.68
CA VAL A 558 15.14 -16.09 -7.90
C VAL A 558 16.58 -15.99 -7.42
N TYR A 559 17.23 -14.87 -7.71
CA TYR A 559 18.60 -14.59 -7.31
C TYR A 559 18.65 -13.52 -6.21
N GLN A 560 19.63 -13.65 -5.33
CA GLN A 560 19.92 -12.62 -4.34
C GLN A 560 20.59 -11.38 -4.96
N LYS A 561 21.43 -11.58 -5.98
CA LYS A 561 22.22 -10.52 -6.65
C LYS A 561 21.87 -10.42 -8.13
N LEU A 562 21.80 -9.19 -8.67
CA LEU A 562 21.52 -8.98 -10.08
C LEU A 562 22.61 -9.55 -10.99
N SER A 563 23.87 -9.43 -10.59
CA SER A 563 25.03 -9.91 -11.35
C SER A 563 25.01 -11.41 -11.63
N ASP A 564 24.54 -12.23 -10.68
CA ASP A 564 24.41 -13.68 -10.86
C ASP A 564 23.33 -14.02 -11.91
N ALA A 565 22.23 -13.27 -11.93
CA ALA A 565 21.16 -13.46 -12.91
C ALA A 565 21.60 -13.03 -14.31
N VAL A 566 22.24 -11.87 -14.45
CA VAL A 566 22.75 -11.37 -15.74
C VAL A 566 23.80 -12.33 -16.32
N LYS A 567 24.72 -12.83 -15.48
CA LYS A 567 25.71 -13.83 -15.90
C LYS A 567 25.07 -15.12 -16.40
N LYS A 568 23.96 -15.56 -15.80
CA LYS A 568 23.24 -16.77 -16.21
C LYS A 568 22.39 -16.55 -17.48
N PHE A 569 21.87 -15.35 -17.68
CA PHE A 569 20.97 -14.99 -18.77
C PHE A 569 21.50 -13.81 -19.59
N PRO A 570 22.56 -14.01 -20.40
CA PRO A 570 23.16 -12.93 -21.18
C PRO A 570 22.24 -12.38 -22.29
N ASP A 571 21.13 -13.07 -22.60
CA ASP A 571 20.15 -12.67 -23.60
C ASP A 571 19.07 -11.71 -23.09
N VAL A 572 19.05 -11.37 -21.80
CA VAL A 572 18.12 -10.37 -21.27
C VAL A 572 18.54 -8.97 -21.70
N SER A 573 17.57 -8.12 -22.03
CA SER A 573 17.84 -6.74 -22.44
C SER A 573 17.04 -5.71 -21.66
N VAL A 574 16.09 -6.16 -20.83
CA VAL A 574 15.18 -5.30 -20.08
C VAL A 574 15.25 -5.62 -18.58
N LEU A 575 15.26 -4.60 -17.75
CA LEU A 575 15.08 -4.70 -16.30
C LEU A 575 13.72 -4.08 -15.93
N ILE A 576 12.87 -4.82 -15.22
CA ILE A 576 11.62 -4.29 -14.69
C ILE A 576 11.78 -4.14 -13.17
N ASN A 577 11.90 -2.90 -12.70
CA ASN A 577 12.26 -2.59 -11.32
C ASN A 577 11.04 -2.22 -10.48
N PHE A 578 10.63 -3.13 -9.58
CA PHE A 578 9.56 -2.97 -8.60
C PHE A 578 10.06 -2.62 -7.20
N SER A 579 11.32 -2.16 -7.08
CA SER A 579 11.84 -1.65 -5.81
C SER A 579 11.00 -0.49 -5.29
N SER A 580 10.94 -0.35 -3.95
CA SER A 580 10.29 0.81 -3.32
C SER A 580 10.97 2.11 -3.74
N PHE A 581 10.23 3.24 -3.72
CA PHE A 581 10.78 4.58 -3.98
C PHE A 581 12.02 4.92 -3.14
N ARG A 582 12.18 4.29 -1.97
CA ARG A 582 13.35 4.45 -1.09
C ARG A 582 14.61 3.75 -1.58
N SER A 583 14.43 2.67 -2.35
CA SER A 583 15.50 1.75 -2.80
C SER A 583 15.70 1.74 -4.32
N VAL A 584 14.80 2.40 -5.06
CA VAL A 584 14.76 2.35 -6.53
C VAL A 584 15.97 3.03 -7.15
N TYR A 585 16.49 4.08 -6.51
CA TYR A 585 17.71 4.74 -6.95
C TYR A 585 18.89 3.77 -6.95
N GLN A 586 19.17 3.11 -5.82
CA GLN A 586 20.30 2.18 -5.69
C GLN A 586 20.15 0.95 -6.61
N SER A 587 18.97 0.33 -6.66
CA SER A 587 18.73 -0.83 -7.53
C SER A 587 18.82 -0.49 -9.02
N THR A 588 18.46 0.73 -9.42
CA THR A 588 18.63 1.19 -10.81
C THR A 588 20.10 1.45 -11.12
N MET A 589 20.86 2.00 -10.16
CA MET A 589 22.32 2.16 -10.29
C MET A 589 23.04 0.82 -10.39
N GLU A 590 22.65 -0.20 -9.62
CA GLU A 590 23.14 -1.57 -9.77
C GLU A 590 22.84 -2.12 -11.17
N GLY A 591 21.63 -1.86 -11.70
CA GLY A 591 21.30 -2.20 -13.09
C GLY A 591 22.24 -1.56 -14.12
N PHE A 592 22.68 -0.33 -13.88
CA PHE A 592 23.60 0.37 -14.78
C PHE A 592 25.02 -0.22 -14.80
N GLU A 593 25.45 -0.91 -13.74
CA GLU A 593 26.69 -1.71 -13.74
C GLU A 593 26.65 -2.85 -14.77
N HIS A 594 25.46 -3.22 -15.24
CA HIS A 594 25.21 -4.23 -16.27
C HIS A 594 24.64 -3.63 -17.58
N SER A 595 24.95 -2.36 -17.86
CA SER A 595 24.47 -1.63 -19.05
C SER A 595 24.92 -2.24 -20.39
N ASP A 596 25.94 -3.10 -20.41
CA ASP A 596 26.31 -3.86 -21.61
C ASP A 596 25.22 -4.86 -22.03
N THR A 597 24.45 -5.37 -21.07
CA THR A 597 23.37 -6.36 -21.27
C THR A 597 22.00 -5.72 -21.12
N LEU A 598 21.76 -4.99 -20.03
CA LEU A 598 20.48 -4.35 -19.72
C LEU A 598 20.39 -2.99 -20.41
N LYS A 599 19.63 -2.92 -21.50
CA LYS A 599 19.52 -1.74 -22.38
C LYS A 599 18.25 -0.92 -22.15
N THR A 600 17.29 -1.41 -21.37
CA THR A 600 16.12 -0.63 -20.95
C THR A 600 15.67 -0.98 -19.54
N HIS A 601 15.49 0.02 -18.68
CA HIS A 601 14.95 -0.15 -17.34
C HIS A 601 13.54 0.45 -17.25
N ALA A 602 12.57 -0.35 -16.84
CA ALA A 602 11.24 0.13 -16.48
C ALA A 602 11.16 0.33 -14.96
N ILE A 603 10.96 1.57 -14.52
CA ILE A 603 10.97 1.95 -13.11
C ILE A 603 9.52 2.14 -12.64
N ILE A 604 9.01 1.19 -11.87
CA ILE A 604 7.58 1.16 -11.49
C ILE A 604 7.26 2.10 -10.32
N ALA A 605 8.24 2.33 -9.43
CA ALA A 605 8.06 3.09 -8.20
C ALA A 605 7.56 4.53 -8.45
N GLU A 606 6.54 4.94 -7.71
CA GLU A 606 6.05 6.31 -7.63
C GLU A 606 6.60 7.02 -6.39
N GLY A 607 6.82 8.34 -6.46
CA GLY A 607 7.39 9.12 -5.35
C GLY A 607 8.91 9.11 -5.31
N VAL A 608 9.56 9.00 -6.47
CA VAL A 608 11.02 9.09 -6.56
C VAL A 608 11.42 10.57 -6.51
N PRO A 609 12.36 10.97 -5.64
CA PRO A 609 12.88 12.34 -5.60
C PRO A 609 13.28 12.87 -6.96
N GLU A 610 12.84 14.10 -7.28
CA GLU A 610 13.06 14.76 -8.57
C GLU A 610 14.54 14.77 -8.93
N GLN A 611 15.40 15.02 -7.94
CA GLN A 611 16.86 14.99 -8.12
C GLN A 611 17.39 13.58 -8.41
N GLN A 612 16.88 12.54 -7.75
CA GLN A 612 17.27 11.15 -8.04
C GLN A 612 16.82 10.73 -9.45
N SER A 613 15.61 11.11 -9.87
CA SER A 613 15.12 10.87 -11.23
C SER A 613 15.97 11.55 -12.31
N ARG A 614 16.45 12.78 -12.05
CA ARG A 614 17.41 13.49 -12.93
C ARG A 614 18.78 12.79 -12.97
N LEU A 615 19.31 12.34 -11.84
CA LEU A 615 20.56 11.57 -11.76
C LEU A 615 20.46 10.26 -12.54
N ILE A 616 19.37 9.51 -12.36
CA ILE A 616 19.08 8.30 -13.14
C ILE A 616 19.06 8.62 -14.64
N SER A 617 18.36 9.67 -15.05
CA SER A 617 18.23 10.07 -16.45
C SER A 617 19.56 10.54 -17.07
N LYS A 618 20.41 11.22 -16.29
CA LYS A 618 21.77 11.57 -16.71
C LYS A 618 22.59 10.30 -16.93
N LYS A 619 22.62 9.40 -15.94
CA LYS A 619 23.43 8.18 -16.01
C LYS A 619 22.98 7.24 -17.13
N ALA A 620 21.66 7.13 -17.33
CA ALA A 620 21.04 6.43 -18.43
C ALA A 620 21.53 6.92 -19.80
N ARG A 621 21.60 8.25 -20.01
CA ARG A 621 22.12 8.84 -21.25
C ARG A 621 23.60 8.55 -21.46
N GLU A 622 24.42 8.67 -20.41
CA GLU A 622 25.87 8.36 -20.47
C GLU A 622 26.13 6.91 -20.90
N LEU A 623 25.28 5.98 -20.44
CA LEU A 623 25.42 4.54 -20.69
C LEU A 623 24.57 4.03 -21.86
N ASN A 624 23.85 4.91 -22.55
CA ASN A 624 22.89 4.56 -23.60
C ASN A 624 21.88 3.47 -23.17
N VAL A 625 21.30 3.64 -21.97
CA VAL A 625 20.23 2.79 -21.42
C VAL A 625 18.92 3.56 -21.44
N GLY A 626 17.87 2.99 -22.02
CA GLY A 626 16.54 3.60 -22.05
C GLY A 626 15.81 3.49 -20.71
N ILE A 627 15.04 4.51 -20.31
CA ILE A 627 14.24 4.50 -19.08
C ILE A 627 12.76 4.68 -19.40
N ILE A 628 11.91 3.78 -18.91
CA ILE A 628 10.45 3.94 -18.92
C ILE A 628 10.01 4.14 -17.47
N GLY A 629 9.43 5.31 -17.13
CA GLY A 629 9.19 5.73 -15.74
C GLY A 629 10.18 6.79 -15.26
N PRO A 630 10.26 7.08 -13.94
CA PRO A 630 9.54 6.43 -12.84
C PRO A 630 8.04 6.71 -12.80
N ALA A 631 7.34 6.21 -11.78
CA ALA A 631 5.89 6.36 -11.59
C ALA A 631 5.06 5.88 -12.79
N THR A 632 5.41 4.70 -13.32
CA THR A 632 4.73 4.12 -14.47
C THR A 632 4.25 2.69 -14.20
N VAL A 633 3.20 2.27 -14.92
CA VAL A 633 2.87 0.85 -15.03
C VAL A 633 3.78 0.12 -16.02
N GLY A 634 4.46 0.85 -16.91
CA GLY A 634 5.34 0.36 -17.96
C GLY A 634 4.79 0.63 -19.35
N GLY A 635 4.58 -0.44 -20.10
CA GLY A 635 4.13 -0.41 -21.49
C GLY A 635 3.79 -1.82 -21.99
N ILE A 636 3.12 -1.88 -23.13
CA ILE A 636 2.70 -3.12 -23.77
C ILE A 636 2.93 -3.03 -25.27
N LYS A 637 3.58 -4.06 -25.82
CA LYS A 637 3.66 -4.31 -27.25
C LYS A 637 2.96 -5.64 -27.55
N PRO A 638 1.68 -5.62 -27.97
CA PRO A 638 0.91 -6.80 -28.32
C PRO A 638 1.67 -7.78 -29.22
N GLY A 639 1.71 -9.06 -28.84
CA GLY A 639 2.48 -10.10 -29.54
C GLY A 639 3.96 -10.19 -29.14
N CYS A 640 4.49 -9.22 -28.37
CA CYS A 640 5.90 -9.13 -28.02
C CYS A 640 6.12 -9.12 -26.51
N LEU A 641 5.99 -7.99 -25.83
CA LEU A 641 6.33 -7.87 -24.41
C LEU A 641 5.29 -7.03 -23.70
N ARG A 642 4.94 -7.46 -22.48
CA ARG A 642 4.19 -6.66 -21.52
C ARG A 642 5.11 -6.36 -20.34
N ILE A 643 5.26 -5.09 -19.98
CA ILE A 643 6.02 -4.70 -18.79
C ILE A 643 5.11 -4.82 -17.56
N GLY A 644 5.45 -5.75 -16.66
CA GLY A 644 4.82 -5.89 -15.36
C GLY A 644 3.30 -5.99 -15.45
N ASN A 645 2.60 -5.07 -14.78
CA ASN A 645 1.15 -5.10 -14.65
C ASN A 645 0.39 -4.44 -15.82
N THR A 646 1.05 -3.93 -16.85
CA THR A 646 0.38 -3.18 -17.95
C THR A 646 -0.70 -4.01 -18.65
N GLY A 647 -1.91 -3.47 -18.83
CA GLY A 647 -3.03 -4.18 -19.46
C GLY A 647 -3.84 -5.08 -18.52
N GLY A 648 -3.44 -5.21 -17.26
CA GLY A 648 -4.19 -5.91 -16.22
C GLY A 648 -4.41 -7.41 -16.41
N MET A 649 -5.53 -7.93 -15.93
CA MET A 649 -5.81 -9.36 -15.97
C MET A 649 -6.07 -9.85 -17.40
N LEU A 650 -6.04 -11.18 -17.58
CA LEU A 650 -6.14 -11.82 -18.88
C LEU A 650 -7.44 -11.49 -19.62
N ASP A 651 -8.53 -11.30 -18.87
CA ASP A 651 -9.82 -10.85 -19.38
C ASP A 651 -9.70 -9.54 -20.16
N ASN A 652 -9.00 -8.53 -19.61
CA ASN A 652 -8.78 -7.26 -20.29
C ASN A 652 -7.80 -7.39 -21.45
N ILE A 653 -6.76 -8.23 -21.33
CA ILE A 653 -5.85 -8.55 -22.46
C ILE A 653 -6.64 -9.10 -23.65
N VAL A 654 -7.64 -9.96 -23.40
CA VAL A 654 -8.50 -10.51 -24.44
C VAL A 654 -9.53 -9.49 -24.93
N GLN A 655 -10.21 -8.78 -24.02
CA GLN A 655 -11.25 -7.79 -24.35
C GLN A 655 -10.70 -6.65 -25.21
N SER A 656 -9.54 -6.11 -24.82
CA SER A 656 -8.83 -5.05 -25.58
C SER A 656 -7.97 -5.61 -26.72
N LYS A 657 -8.04 -6.94 -26.96
CA LYS A 657 -7.34 -7.66 -28.02
C LYS A 657 -5.83 -7.38 -28.06
N LEU A 658 -5.19 -7.38 -26.90
CA LEU A 658 -3.77 -7.06 -26.71
C LEU A 658 -2.83 -8.25 -26.98
N TYR A 659 -3.36 -9.43 -27.31
CA TYR A 659 -2.56 -10.62 -27.67
C TYR A 659 -2.02 -10.59 -29.11
N ARG A 660 -2.40 -9.59 -29.92
CA ARG A 660 -1.93 -9.41 -31.30
C ARG A 660 -1.79 -7.93 -31.68
N PRO A 661 -0.81 -7.56 -32.51
CA PRO A 661 -0.57 -6.17 -32.88
C PRO A 661 -1.60 -5.62 -33.88
N GLY A 662 -2.07 -4.41 -33.64
CA GLY A 662 -2.76 -3.56 -34.63
C GLY A 662 -1.80 -2.60 -35.32
N SER A 663 -2.30 -1.42 -35.71
CA SER A 663 -1.53 -0.40 -36.46
C SER A 663 -1.33 0.93 -35.70
N VAL A 664 -1.89 1.05 -34.49
CA VAL A 664 -1.92 2.31 -33.71
C VAL A 664 -0.92 2.25 -32.55
N ALA A 665 0.02 3.18 -32.49
CA ALA A 665 0.90 3.31 -31.32
C ALA A 665 0.45 4.48 -30.43
N TYR A 666 0.58 4.35 -29.11
CA TYR A 666 0.25 5.45 -28.20
C TYR A 666 1.34 5.72 -27.16
N VAL A 667 1.35 6.96 -26.67
CA VAL A 667 2.15 7.37 -25.51
C VAL A 667 1.30 8.24 -24.57
N SER A 668 1.40 7.96 -23.27
CA SER A 668 0.61 8.60 -22.20
C SER A 668 1.50 8.91 -20.99
N LYS A 669 1.16 9.91 -20.18
CA LYS A 669 1.74 10.04 -18.82
C LYS A 669 1.13 9.03 -17.85
N SER A 670 -0.20 8.95 -17.80
CA SER A 670 -0.93 8.13 -16.83
C SER A 670 -0.95 6.65 -17.20
N GLY A 671 -0.55 5.79 -16.26
CA GLY A 671 -0.68 4.33 -16.38
C GLY A 671 -2.14 3.85 -16.39
N GLY A 672 -3.01 4.46 -15.59
CA GLY A 672 -4.46 4.16 -15.59
C GLY A 672 -5.11 4.49 -16.93
N MET A 673 -4.85 5.69 -17.46
CA MET A 673 -5.38 6.07 -18.77
C MET A 673 -4.75 5.29 -19.92
N SER A 674 -3.51 4.79 -19.78
CA SER A 674 -2.93 3.91 -20.80
C SER A 674 -3.77 2.65 -21.04
N ASN A 675 -4.42 2.13 -20.00
CA ASN A 675 -5.29 0.97 -20.16
C ASN A 675 -6.69 1.35 -20.67
N GLU A 676 -7.15 2.57 -20.37
CA GLU A 676 -8.33 3.12 -21.06
C GLU A 676 -8.04 3.35 -22.55
N LEU A 677 -6.83 3.78 -22.93
CA LEU A 677 -6.41 3.89 -24.33
C LEU A 677 -6.38 2.52 -25.02
N ASN A 678 -5.90 1.47 -24.34
CA ASN A 678 -6.01 0.10 -24.88
C ASN A 678 -7.46 -0.23 -25.27
N ASN A 679 -8.40 0.07 -24.38
CA ASN A 679 -9.82 -0.15 -24.61
C ASN A 679 -10.36 0.72 -25.76
N ILE A 680 -10.16 2.05 -25.71
CA ILE A 680 -10.63 3.00 -26.73
C ILE A 680 -10.08 2.62 -28.11
N VAL A 681 -8.78 2.38 -28.23
CA VAL A 681 -8.13 1.99 -29.50
C VAL A 681 -8.69 0.65 -29.99
N SER A 682 -8.85 -0.35 -29.12
CA SER A 682 -9.40 -1.66 -29.52
C SER A 682 -10.83 -1.60 -30.06
N GLN A 683 -11.63 -0.62 -29.61
CA GLN A 683 -13.02 -0.43 -30.03
C GLN A 683 -13.17 0.46 -31.27
N THR A 684 -12.13 1.22 -31.62
CA THR A 684 -12.18 2.24 -32.67
C THR A 684 -11.28 1.93 -33.87
N THR A 685 -10.31 1.02 -33.71
CA THR A 685 -9.32 0.67 -34.74
C THR A 685 -9.06 -0.85 -34.82
N ASP A 686 -8.04 -1.28 -35.57
CA ASP A 686 -7.56 -2.68 -35.59
C ASP A 686 -6.80 -3.10 -34.31
N GLY A 687 -6.47 -2.13 -33.45
CA GLY A 687 -5.86 -2.33 -32.13
C GLY A 687 -4.50 -1.65 -31.95
N VAL A 688 -3.91 -1.88 -30.78
CA VAL A 688 -2.63 -1.28 -30.40
C VAL A 688 -1.47 -2.04 -31.05
N TYR A 689 -0.50 -1.31 -31.62
CA TYR A 689 0.80 -1.82 -32.04
C TYR A 689 1.81 -1.79 -30.88
N GLU A 690 1.99 -0.64 -30.24
CA GLU A 690 2.83 -0.44 -29.07
C GLU A 690 2.28 0.73 -28.22
N GLY A 691 2.20 0.53 -26.91
CA GLY A 691 1.66 1.50 -25.96
C GLY A 691 2.60 1.71 -24.79
N VAL A 692 2.96 2.96 -24.49
CA VAL A 692 3.86 3.29 -23.38
C VAL A 692 3.23 4.33 -22.45
N ALA A 693 3.32 4.08 -21.14
CA ALA A 693 3.12 5.10 -20.12
C ALA A 693 4.50 5.62 -19.69
N ILE A 694 4.82 6.89 -19.95
CA ILE A 694 6.14 7.46 -19.61
C ILE A 694 6.31 7.70 -18.10
N GLY A 695 5.21 7.84 -17.38
CA GLY A 695 5.16 8.05 -15.94
C GLY A 695 4.65 9.43 -15.52
N GLY A 696 4.12 9.54 -14.29
CA GLY A 696 3.53 10.76 -13.73
C GLY A 696 4.51 11.70 -13.03
N ASP A 697 5.78 11.30 -12.86
CA ASP A 697 6.82 12.14 -12.27
C ASP A 697 7.13 13.36 -13.15
N LYS A 698 7.66 14.43 -12.53
CA LYS A 698 7.98 15.67 -13.25
C LYS A 698 9.05 15.49 -14.34
N TYR A 699 10.03 14.61 -14.08
CA TYR A 699 11.12 14.30 -15.00
C TYR A 699 11.10 12.81 -15.37
N PRO A 700 10.18 12.37 -16.25
CA PRO A 700 10.19 10.99 -16.73
C PRO A 700 11.48 10.74 -17.51
N GLY A 701 12.06 9.54 -17.34
CA GLY A 701 13.34 9.17 -17.94
C GLY A 701 13.29 9.04 -19.46
N SER A 702 12.09 8.84 -20.03
CA SER A 702 11.82 9.05 -21.46
C SER A 702 10.63 10.00 -21.67
N THR A 703 10.62 10.68 -22.81
CA THR A 703 9.64 11.74 -23.12
C THR A 703 8.68 11.35 -24.23
N PHE A 704 7.59 12.11 -24.38
CA PHE A 704 6.63 11.92 -25.47
C PHE A 704 7.29 11.89 -26.85
N ILE A 705 8.16 12.87 -27.12
CA ILE A 705 8.80 13.00 -28.43
C ILE A 705 9.71 11.80 -28.75
N GLN A 706 10.44 11.26 -27.76
CA GLN A 706 11.28 10.09 -27.98
C GLN A 706 10.44 8.89 -28.46
N HIS A 707 9.33 8.57 -27.78
CA HIS A 707 8.47 7.47 -28.22
C HIS A 707 7.79 7.73 -29.56
N LEU A 708 7.35 8.96 -29.83
CA LEU A 708 6.76 9.31 -31.12
C LEU A 708 7.76 9.21 -32.28
N LEU A 709 9.04 9.55 -32.08
CA LEU A 709 10.09 9.34 -33.08
C LEU A 709 10.37 7.85 -33.32
N ARG A 710 10.36 7.02 -32.26
CA ARG A 710 10.44 5.55 -32.40
C ARG A 710 9.28 5.01 -33.24
N TYR A 711 8.07 5.52 -33.00
CA TYR A 711 6.86 5.13 -33.71
C TYR A 711 6.87 5.63 -35.16
N GLU A 712 7.37 6.83 -35.43
CA GLU A 712 7.57 7.36 -36.79
C GLU A 712 8.53 6.47 -37.59
N ALA A 713 9.67 6.08 -36.98
CA ALA A 713 10.66 5.22 -37.63
C ALA A 713 10.16 3.79 -37.91
N ASN A 714 9.13 3.33 -37.19
CA ASN A 714 8.62 1.97 -37.33
C ASN A 714 7.57 1.86 -38.46
N PRO A 715 7.82 1.13 -39.56
CA PRO A 715 6.90 1.08 -40.70
C PRO A 715 5.54 0.43 -40.39
N ASP A 716 5.44 -0.38 -39.34
CA ASP A 716 4.18 -1.05 -38.96
C ASP A 716 3.25 -0.12 -38.18
N VAL A 717 3.78 0.95 -37.56
CA VAL A 717 2.95 2.00 -36.98
C VAL A 717 2.43 2.89 -38.10
N LYS A 718 1.11 3.07 -38.16
CA LYS A 718 0.44 3.85 -39.20
C LYS A 718 -0.10 5.18 -38.68
N MET A 719 -0.55 5.21 -37.43
CA MET A 719 -0.97 6.43 -36.75
C MET A 719 -0.56 6.40 -35.27
N MET A 720 -0.43 7.58 -34.68
CA MET A 720 0.03 7.77 -33.30
C MET A 720 -1.03 8.48 -32.46
N VAL A 721 -1.12 8.09 -31.18
CA VAL A 721 -2.02 8.71 -30.21
C VAL A 721 -1.20 9.27 -29.04
N LEU A 722 -1.41 10.54 -28.71
CA LEU A 722 -0.75 11.22 -27.60
C LEU A 722 -1.79 11.62 -26.55
N LEU A 723 -1.61 11.13 -25.32
CA LEU A 723 -2.37 11.62 -24.17
C LEU A 723 -1.44 12.39 -23.23
N GLY A 724 -1.43 13.71 -23.42
CA GLY A 724 -0.69 14.68 -22.61
C GLY A 724 -1.44 15.06 -21.32
N GLU A 725 -0.84 15.94 -20.54
CA GLU A 725 -1.39 16.39 -19.26
C GLU A 725 -0.98 17.83 -18.96
N VAL A 726 -1.74 18.51 -18.10
CA VAL A 726 -1.35 19.79 -17.49
C VAL A 726 0.03 19.68 -16.80
N GLY A 727 0.81 20.77 -16.85
CA GLY A 727 2.14 20.86 -16.24
C GLY A 727 3.29 20.45 -17.17
N GLY A 728 4.40 21.20 -17.11
CA GLY A 728 5.55 21.03 -18.00
C GLY A 728 5.28 21.40 -19.46
N THR A 729 6.28 21.20 -20.34
CA THR A 729 6.26 21.67 -21.74
C THR A 729 6.67 20.61 -22.77
N ASP A 730 6.68 19.33 -22.38
CA ASP A 730 7.12 18.22 -23.23
C ASP A 730 6.33 18.12 -24.55
N GLU A 731 5.04 18.46 -24.55
CA GLU A 731 4.18 18.42 -25.73
C GLU A 731 4.59 19.41 -26.83
N PHE A 732 5.23 20.53 -26.49
CA PHE A 732 5.72 21.47 -27.51
C PHE A 732 6.87 20.91 -28.35
N ALA A 733 7.63 19.93 -27.82
CA ALA A 733 8.61 19.22 -28.62
C ALA A 733 7.93 18.40 -29.74
N VAL A 734 6.73 17.89 -29.49
CA VAL A 734 5.91 17.21 -30.49
C VAL A 734 5.42 18.21 -31.54
N CYS A 735 4.94 19.39 -31.13
CA CYS A 735 4.55 20.45 -32.06
C CYS A 735 5.69 20.79 -33.03
N ARG A 736 6.91 21.01 -32.51
CA ARG A 736 8.08 21.30 -33.32
C ARG A 736 8.43 20.16 -34.29
N ALA A 737 8.27 18.91 -33.86
CA ALA A 737 8.57 17.75 -34.70
C ALA A 737 7.54 17.55 -35.83
N ILE A 738 6.27 17.86 -35.60
CA ILE A 738 5.25 17.84 -36.66
C ILE A 738 5.53 18.98 -37.66
N GLN A 739 5.77 20.20 -37.17
CA GLN A 739 6.03 21.37 -38.00
C GLN A 739 7.31 21.24 -38.85
N SER A 740 8.36 20.62 -38.31
CA SER A 740 9.62 20.38 -39.04
C SER A 740 9.52 19.23 -40.06
N GLY A 741 8.44 18.46 -40.04
CA GLY A 741 8.30 17.24 -40.86
C GLY A 741 9.11 16.05 -40.35
N ALA A 742 9.64 16.11 -39.13
CA ALA A 742 10.26 14.97 -38.47
C ALA A 742 9.22 13.89 -38.10
N ILE A 743 7.99 14.31 -37.75
CA ILE A 743 6.82 13.43 -37.63
C ILE A 743 5.92 13.68 -38.84
N LYS A 744 5.65 12.62 -39.61
CA LYS A 744 4.80 12.69 -40.83
C LYS A 744 3.54 11.87 -40.69
N LYS A 745 3.53 10.85 -39.83
CA LYS A 745 2.33 10.05 -39.58
C LYS A 745 1.30 10.87 -38.79
N PRO A 746 -0.02 10.61 -39.00
CA PRO A 746 -1.07 11.29 -38.26
C PRO A 746 -0.93 11.12 -36.75
N VAL A 747 -0.98 12.23 -36.01
CA VAL A 747 -0.99 12.25 -34.54
C VAL A 747 -2.37 12.73 -34.06
N VAL A 748 -3.08 11.88 -33.32
CA VAL A 748 -4.30 12.28 -32.59
C VAL A 748 -3.90 12.58 -31.16
N ALA A 749 -4.13 13.80 -30.68
CA ALA A 749 -3.59 14.25 -29.40
C ALA A 749 -4.65 14.89 -28.51
N TRP A 750 -4.54 14.68 -27.20
CA TRP A 750 -5.32 15.39 -26.19
C TRP A 750 -4.51 15.56 -24.91
N CYS A 751 -4.51 16.76 -24.34
CA CYS A 751 -3.96 17.07 -23.03
C CYS A 751 -5.10 17.21 -22.01
N ILE A 752 -5.07 16.39 -20.96
CA ILE A 752 -6.05 16.44 -19.84
C ILE A 752 -5.67 17.53 -18.82
N GLY A 753 -6.63 18.02 -18.05
CA GLY A 753 -6.48 19.08 -17.05
C GLY A 753 -6.98 20.45 -17.51
N THR A 754 -7.97 20.47 -18.41
CA THR A 754 -8.62 21.70 -18.87
C THR A 754 -9.44 22.38 -17.77
N CYS A 755 -9.84 21.65 -16.73
CA CYS A 755 -10.60 22.16 -15.59
C CYS A 755 -9.80 23.12 -14.68
N ALA A 756 -8.46 23.10 -14.76
CA ALA A 756 -7.60 23.88 -13.86
C ALA A 756 -7.94 25.38 -13.86
N LYS A 757 -8.38 25.92 -14.99
CA LYS A 757 -8.77 27.34 -15.16
C LYS A 757 -10.05 27.74 -14.41
N ILE A 758 -10.86 26.77 -14.00
CA ILE A 758 -12.14 27.01 -13.31
C ILE A 758 -11.96 26.99 -11.79
N PHE A 759 -10.84 26.47 -11.30
CA PHE A 759 -10.58 26.42 -9.87
C PHE A 759 -10.20 27.81 -9.33
N PRO A 760 -10.70 28.18 -8.14
CA PRO A 760 -10.46 29.49 -7.55
C PRO A 760 -9.01 29.68 -7.05
N PHE A 761 -8.23 28.61 -7.01
CA PHE A 761 -6.83 28.59 -6.58
C PHE A 761 -6.05 27.53 -7.36
N GLU A 762 -4.71 27.60 -7.32
CA GLU A 762 -3.84 26.57 -7.90
C GLU A 762 -4.09 25.21 -7.24
N VAL A 763 -4.40 24.20 -8.06
CA VAL A 763 -4.61 22.82 -7.61
C VAL A 763 -3.48 21.94 -8.14
N GLN A 764 -2.74 21.32 -7.22
CA GLN A 764 -1.84 20.22 -7.54
C GLN A 764 -2.68 18.95 -7.77
N PHE A 765 -2.65 18.43 -9.00
CA PHE A 765 -3.31 17.16 -9.32
C PHE A 765 -2.48 15.97 -8.80
N GLY A 766 -3.05 14.75 -8.89
CA GLY A 766 -2.46 13.54 -8.28
C GLY A 766 -1.02 13.24 -8.70
N HIS A 767 -0.71 13.34 -10.00
CA HIS A 767 0.66 13.13 -10.49
C HIS A 767 1.58 14.28 -10.08
N ALA A 768 2.83 13.97 -9.71
CA ALA A 768 3.81 14.96 -9.23
C ALA A 768 4.07 16.07 -10.25
N GLY A 769 4.11 15.74 -11.55
CA GLY A 769 4.32 16.71 -12.63
C GLY A 769 3.07 17.51 -13.05
N ALA A 770 1.89 17.21 -12.51
CA ALA A 770 0.62 17.81 -12.93
C ALA A 770 0.31 19.11 -12.19
N CYS A 771 1.17 20.11 -12.41
CA CYS A 771 1.06 21.46 -11.87
C CYS A 771 1.49 22.47 -12.93
N ALA A 772 0.62 23.41 -13.27
CA ALA A 772 0.94 24.48 -14.21
C ALA A 772 1.38 25.73 -13.42
N THR A 773 2.59 26.20 -13.71
CA THR A 773 3.18 27.42 -13.12
C THR A 773 3.08 28.63 -14.05
N GLY A 774 2.67 28.42 -15.30
CA GLY A 774 2.44 29.47 -16.29
C GLY A 774 1.47 29.01 -17.40
N GLU A 775 1.07 29.95 -18.25
CA GLU A 775 0.04 29.72 -19.29
C GLU A 775 0.43 28.60 -20.28
N SER A 776 1.71 28.54 -20.67
CA SER A 776 2.22 27.51 -21.58
C SER A 776 2.14 26.09 -21.00
N GLU A 777 2.09 25.94 -19.68
CA GLU A 777 1.96 24.65 -19.01
C GLU A 777 0.51 24.19 -18.87
N THR A 778 -0.46 25.03 -19.22
CA THR A 778 -1.89 24.68 -19.16
C THR A 778 -2.27 23.68 -20.25
N ALA A 779 -3.16 22.74 -19.92
CA ALA A 779 -3.66 21.77 -20.90
C ALA A 779 -4.33 22.44 -22.12
N SER A 780 -5.06 23.53 -21.89
CA SER A 780 -5.72 24.30 -22.96
C SER A 780 -4.71 24.93 -23.94
N ALA A 781 -3.63 25.55 -23.45
CA ALA A 781 -2.59 26.12 -24.32
C ALA A 781 -1.87 25.04 -25.14
N LYS A 782 -1.59 23.88 -24.52
CA LYS A 782 -0.97 22.73 -25.21
C LYS A 782 -1.87 22.15 -26.30
N ASN A 783 -3.17 21.98 -26.02
CA ASN A 783 -4.14 21.51 -27.01
C ASN A 783 -4.23 22.45 -28.20
N ALA A 784 -4.29 23.77 -27.96
CA ALA A 784 -4.27 24.78 -29.03
C ALA A 784 -2.97 24.74 -29.86
N ALA A 785 -1.82 24.60 -29.20
CA ALA A 785 -0.53 24.50 -29.87
C ALA A 785 -0.37 23.22 -30.71
N LEU A 786 -0.85 22.08 -30.21
CA LEU A 786 -0.86 20.81 -30.94
C LEU A 786 -1.76 20.89 -32.18
N ALA A 787 -2.95 21.47 -32.05
CA ALA A 787 -3.87 21.68 -33.17
C ALA A 787 -3.25 22.59 -34.23
N ALA A 788 -2.63 23.71 -33.82
CA ALA A 788 -1.94 24.63 -34.72
C ALA A 788 -0.71 24.01 -35.41
N ALA A 789 -0.06 23.03 -34.77
CA ALA A 789 1.04 22.28 -35.36
C ALA A 789 0.59 21.24 -36.40
N GLY A 790 -0.70 20.90 -36.46
CA GLY A 790 -1.26 19.91 -37.40
C GLY A 790 -1.63 18.57 -36.77
N ALA A 791 -1.61 18.43 -35.44
CA ALA A 791 -2.17 17.27 -34.77
C ALA A 791 -3.71 17.33 -34.80
N ILE A 792 -4.35 16.16 -34.77
CA ILE A 792 -5.81 16.04 -34.69
C ILE A 792 -6.19 16.12 -33.21
N VAL A 793 -6.74 17.25 -32.79
CA VAL A 793 -7.13 17.51 -31.40
C VAL A 793 -8.65 17.65 -31.32
N PRO A 794 -9.36 16.81 -30.53
CA PRO A 794 -10.81 16.94 -30.34
C PRO A 794 -11.16 18.15 -29.46
N GLU A 795 -12.45 18.47 -29.36
CA GLU A 795 -12.92 19.58 -28.49
C GLU A 795 -12.83 19.25 -26.99
N ASN A 796 -13.06 17.99 -26.63
CA ASN A 796 -13.00 17.46 -25.26
C ASN A 796 -12.60 15.98 -25.29
N PHE A 797 -12.36 15.41 -24.10
CA PHE A 797 -11.93 14.01 -23.96
C PHE A 797 -12.97 13.01 -24.50
N ASP A 798 -14.27 13.29 -24.37
CA ASP A 798 -15.34 12.39 -24.83
C ASP A 798 -15.32 12.17 -26.34
N GLN A 799 -14.85 13.17 -27.11
CA GLN A 799 -14.70 13.07 -28.56
C GLN A 799 -13.38 12.43 -28.99
N PHE A 800 -12.48 12.09 -28.06
CA PHE A 800 -11.15 11.57 -28.39
C PHE A 800 -11.21 10.22 -29.11
N GLY A 801 -12.05 9.30 -28.64
CA GLY A 801 -12.29 8.02 -29.32
C GLY A 801 -12.87 8.18 -30.73
N ASN A 802 -13.76 9.16 -30.92
CA ASN A 802 -14.34 9.46 -32.23
C ASN A 802 -13.30 10.04 -33.20
N ALA A 803 -12.41 10.90 -32.73
CA ALA A 803 -11.30 11.43 -33.53
C ALA A 803 -10.34 10.31 -33.99
N ILE A 804 -10.02 9.36 -33.09
CA ILE A 804 -9.20 8.18 -33.40
C ILE A 804 -9.90 7.32 -34.48
N ARG A 805 -11.18 6.99 -34.28
CA ARG A 805 -11.99 6.21 -35.22
C ARG A 805 -12.00 6.84 -36.62
N LYS A 806 -12.35 8.13 -36.69
CA LYS A 806 -12.45 8.87 -37.96
C LYS A 806 -11.13 8.88 -38.73
N GLN A 807 -10.02 9.09 -38.04
CA GLN A 807 -8.70 9.05 -38.66
C GLN A 807 -8.35 7.64 -39.17
N PHE A 808 -8.62 6.61 -38.36
CA PHE A 808 -8.37 5.23 -38.75
C PHE A 808 -9.19 4.81 -39.98
N GLU A 809 -10.50 5.08 -39.99
CA GLU A 809 -11.40 4.77 -41.11
C GLU A 809 -10.97 5.46 -42.41
N SER A 810 -10.52 6.72 -42.33
CA SER A 810 -9.94 7.45 -43.47
C SER A 810 -8.67 6.76 -44.02
N MET A 811 -7.81 6.25 -43.14
CA MET A 811 -6.60 5.53 -43.53
C MET A 811 -6.88 4.13 -44.09
N VAL A 812 -7.95 3.48 -43.66
CA VAL A 812 -8.43 2.23 -44.27
C VAL A 812 -8.99 2.51 -45.67
N ALA A 813 -9.82 3.55 -45.81
CA ALA A 813 -10.42 3.92 -47.09
C ALA A 813 -9.39 4.31 -48.16
N SER A 814 -8.28 4.94 -47.75
CA SER A 814 -7.15 5.28 -48.63
C SER A 814 -6.18 4.13 -48.89
N GLY A 815 -6.36 2.97 -48.24
CA GLY A 815 -5.46 1.82 -48.36
C GLY A 815 -4.13 1.95 -47.59
N ALA A 816 -3.94 3.01 -46.80
CA ALA A 816 -2.75 3.19 -45.96
C ALA A 816 -2.71 2.18 -44.79
N ILE A 817 -3.88 1.71 -44.35
CA ILE A 817 -4.04 0.61 -43.40
C ILE A 817 -4.86 -0.50 -44.05
N VAL A 818 -4.35 -1.73 -43.98
CA VAL A 818 -5.09 -2.93 -44.38
C VAL A 818 -5.30 -3.77 -43.13
N PRO A 819 -6.51 -3.76 -42.53
CA PRO A 819 -6.81 -4.52 -41.33
C PRO A 819 -6.54 -6.01 -41.54
N ARG A 820 -5.85 -6.63 -40.59
CA ARG A 820 -5.56 -8.06 -40.62
C ARG A 820 -6.77 -8.87 -40.10
N PRO A 821 -7.00 -10.09 -40.62
CA PRO A 821 -8.00 -10.99 -40.05
C PRO A 821 -7.73 -11.27 -38.57
N GLU A 822 -8.79 -11.29 -37.77
CA GLU A 822 -8.69 -11.56 -36.33
C GLU A 822 -8.24 -13.00 -36.09
N VAL A 823 -7.26 -13.19 -35.21
CA VAL A 823 -6.76 -14.54 -34.86
C VAL A 823 -7.51 -15.10 -33.66
N PRO A 824 -7.83 -16.40 -33.62
CA PRO A 824 -8.48 -17.00 -32.46
C PRO A 824 -7.64 -16.84 -31.20
N VAL A 825 -8.29 -16.43 -30.11
CA VAL A 825 -7.68 -16.32 -28.78
C VAL A 825 -7.23 -17.71 -28.32
N PRO A 826 -5.95 -17.91 -27.98
CA PRO A 826 -5.52 -19.15 -27.35
C PRO A 826 -6.26 -19.38 -26.03
N LYS A 827 -6.71 -20.62 -25.79
CA LYS A 827 -7.43 -20.95 -24.56
C LYS A 827 -6.43 -21.09 -23.41
N VAL A 828 -6.53 -20.21 -22.42
CA VAL A 828 -5.85 -20.35 -21.13
C VAL A 828 -6.88 -20.80 -20.10
N PRO A 829 -6.59 -21.82 -19.28
CA PRO A 829 -7.48 -22.23 -18.22
C PRO A 829 -7.78 -21.07 -17.27
N MET A 830 -9.01 -21.01 -16.77
CA MET A 830 -9.35 -20.06 -15.72
C MET A 830 -8.66 -20.47 -14.42
N ASP A 831 -8.09 -19.50 -13.71
CA ASP A 831 -7.51 -19.73 -12.39
C ASP A 831 -8.57 -20.29 -11.41
N TYR A 832 -8.16 -21.24 -10.58
CA TYR A 832 -9.06 -21.91 -9.64
C TYR A 832 -9.69 -20.94 -8.62
N ALA A 833 -8.90 -20.00 -8.07
CA ALA A 833 -9.42 -19.04 -7.10
C ALA A 833 -10.44 -18.11 -7.78
N TRP A 834 -10.18 -17.70 -9.01
CA TRP A 834 -11.12 -16.90 -9.79
C TRP A 834 -12.42 -17.64 -10.09
N ALA A 835 -12.34 -18.87 -10.59
CA ALA A 835 -13.52 -19.70 -10.86
C ALA A 835 -14.34 -19.99 -9.60
N LYS A 836 -13.67 -20.17 -8.44
CA LYS A 836 -14.32 -20.35 -7.15
C LYS A 836 -15.04 -19.08 -6.69
N ASN A 837 -14.41 -17.90 -6.82
CA ASN A 837 -15.00 -16.62 -6.42
C ASN A 837 -16.23 -16.28 -7.28
N LEU A 838 -16.21 -16.61 -8.57
CA LEU A 838 -17.36 -16.49 -9.48
C LEU A 838 -18.43 -17.56 -9.26
N GLY A 839 -18.21 -18.53 -8.37
CA GLY A 839 -19.15 -19.61 -8.09
C GLY A 839 -19.32 -20.63 -9.23
N LEU A 840 -18.39 -20.66 -10.19
CA LEU A 840 -18.42 -21.57 -11.34
C LEU A 840 -18.06 -23.00 -10.98
N ILE A 841 -17.23 -23.14 -9.95
CA ILE A 841 -16.77 -24.44 -9.44
C ILE A 841 -17.01 -24.53 -7.95
N ARG A 842 -17.21 -25.76 -7.46
CA ARG A 842 -17.27 -26.07 -6.04
C ARG A 842 -16.22 -27.12 -5.74
N LYS A 843 -15.39 -26.86 -4.74
CA LYS A 843 -14.49 -27.86 -4.16
C LYS A 843 -14.91 -28.09 -2.71
N PRO A 844 -15.18 -29.35 -2.31
CA PRO A 844 -15.47 -29.64 -0.90
C PRO A 844 -14.28 -29.21 -0.03
N ALA A 845 -14.57 -28.70 1.16
CA ALA A 845 -13.53 -28.41 2.14
C ALA A 845 -12.95 -29.73 2.63
N ASN A 846 -11.62 -29.87 2.59
CA ASN A 846 -10.93 -31.06 3.09
C ASN A 846 -10.85 -31.09 4.63
N PHE A 847 -11.03 -29.93 5.27
CA PHE A 847 -10.91 -29.75 6.70
C PHE A 847 -12.07 -28.93 7.23
N ILE A 848 -12.55 -29.29 8.42
CA ILE A 848 -13.53 -28.52 9.19
C ILE A 848 -12.88 -28.19 10.53
N SER A 849 -12.74 -26.90 10.83
CA SER A 849 -12.36 -26.40 12.15
C SER A 849 -13.49 -25.53 12.67
N SER A 850 -13.78 -25.62 13.97
CA SER A 850 -14.87 -24.88 14.59
C SER A 850 -14.53 -24.20 15.91
N ILE A 851 -13.25 -24.21 16.30
CA ILE A 851 -12.77 -23.69 17.59
C ILE A 851 -12.17 -22.28 17.48
N SER A 852 -11.61 -21.92 16.32
CA SER A 852 -11.03 -20.60 16.09
C SER A 852 -11.16 -20.16 14.63
N ASP A 853 -11.20 -18.85 14.41
CA ASP A 853 -11.14 -18.22 13.08
C ASP A 853 -10.25 -16.98 13.13
N ASP A 854 -9.13 -17.04 12.40
CA ASP A 854 -8.09 -16.00 12.31
C ASP A 854 -8.11 -15.27 10.96
N ARG A 855 -9.07 -15.57 10.08
CA ARG A 855 -9.13 -15.01 8.72
C ARG A 855 -9.81 -13.65 8.64
N GLY A 856 -10.56 -13.27 9.68
CA GLY A 856 -11.25 -11.99 9.78
C GLY A 856 -10.36 -10.86 10.28
N GLU A 857 -10.93 -9.67 10.45
CA GLU A 857 -10.24 -8.49 11.04
C GLU A 857 -9.71 -8.75 12.46
N GLU A 858 -10.33 -9.70 13.16
CA GLU A 858 -10.02 -10.02 14.54
C GLU A 858 -10.11 -11.53 14.76
N LEU A 859 -9.15 -12.08 15.52
CA LEU A 859 -9.15 -13.47 15.97
C LEU A 859 -10.41 -13.77 16.79
N ARG A 860 -11.07 -14.89 16.47
CA ARG A 860 -12.25 -15.36 17.20
C ARG A 860 -12.01 -16.73 17.81
N TYR A 861 -12.38 -16.91 19.08
CA TYR A 861 -12.46 -18.19 19.76
C TYR A 861 -13.92 -18.62 19.90
N ALA A 862 -14.30 -19.72 19.24
CA ALA A 862 -15.67 -20.20 19.13
C ALA A 862 -16.69 -19.10 18.76
N GLY A 863 -16.29 -18.17 17.88
CA GLY A 863 -17.09 -17.03 17.44
C GLY A 863 -16.95 -15.76 18.29
N THR A 864 -16.44 -15.87 19.51
CA THR A 864 -16.17 -14.73 20.41
C THR A 864 -14.90 -13.99 19.96
N PRO A 865 -14.96 -12.70 19.61
CA PRO A 865 -13.77 -11.92 19.27
C PRO A 865 -12.81 -11.80 20.45
N ILE A 866 -11.50 -11.76 20.16
CA ILE A 866 -10.47 -11.74 21.20
C ILE A 866 -10.59 -10.52 22.13
N SER A 867 -10.97 -9.35 21.61
CA SER A 867 -11.30 -8.14 22.41
C SER A 867 -12.33 -8.45 23.48
N LYS A 868 -13.45 -9.08 23.11
CA LYS A 868 -14.50 -9.47 24.06
C LYS A 868 -14.04 -10.45 25.12
N VAL A 869 -13.11 -11.35 24.78
CA VAL A 869 -12.51 -12.29 25.75
C VAL A 869 -11.80 -11.52 26.87
N PHE A 870 -11.08 -10.45 26.53
CA PHE A 870 -10.41 -9.59 27.51
C PHE A 870 -11.37 -8.62 28.21
N GLU A 871 -12.33 -8.02 27.49
CA GLU A 871 -13.35 -7.14 28.08
C GLU A 871 -14.18 -7.84 29.17
N GLN A 872 -14.41 -9.14 29.02
CA GLN A 872 -15.20 -9.95 29.95
C GLN A 872 -14.35 -10.65 31.04
N ASP A 873 -13.04 -10.39 31.09
CA ASP A 873 -12.09 -10.99 32.04
C ASP A 873 -12.23 -12.53 32.14
N MET A 874 -12.34 -13.20 30.99
CA MET A 874 -12.69 -14.63 30.94
C MET A 874 -11.59 -15.55 31.51
N GLY A 875 -10.35 -15.05 31.62
CA GLY A 875 -9.21 -15.83 32.11
C GLY A 875 -8.82 -17.01 31.22
N VAL A 876 -7.83 -17.79 31.65
CA VAL A 876 -7.37 -18.98 30.91
C VAL A 876 -8.44 -20.07 30.96
N GLY A 877 -9.16 -20.17 32.08
CA GLY A 877 -10.28 -21.11 32.21
C GLY A 877 -11.41 -20.86 31.22
N GLY A 878 -11.79 -19.60 31.00
CA GLY A 878 -12.82 -19.23 30.03
C GLY A 878 -12.38 -19.42 28.58
N VAL A 879 -11.10 -19.15 28.27
CA VAL A 879 -10.53 -19.45 26.94
C VAL A 879 -10.53 -20.96 26.66
N ILE A 880 -10.19 -21.80 27.64
CA ILE A 880 -10.32 -23.26 27.53
C ILE A 880 -11.79 -23.64 27.29
N GLY A 881 -12.72 -22.99 28.01
CA GLY A 881 -14.16 -23.14 27.78
C GLY A 881 -14.58 -22.91 26.32
N LEU A 882 -14.09 -21.83 25.72
CA LEU A 882 -14.37 -21.51 24.32
C LEU A 882 -13.68 -22.49 23.35
N LEU A 883 -12.40 -22.80 23.56
CA LEU A 883 -11.62 -23.58 22.59
C LEU A 883 -11.92 -25.09 22.65
N TRP A 884 -12.06 -25.66 23.84
CA TRP A 884 -12.25 -27.10 24.00
C TRP A 884 -13.73 -27.46 23.91
N PHE A 885 -14.58 -26.65 24.55
CA PHE A 885 -15.99 -26.96 24.69
C PHE A 885 -16.92 -26.10 23.84
N LYS A 886 -16.41 -25.02 23.23
CA LYS A 886 -17.23 -24.03 22.49
C LYS A 886 -18.38 -23.47 23.32
N ARG A 887 -18.14 -23.31 24.63
CA ARG A 887 -19.09 -22.76 25.60
C ARG A 887 -18.47 -21.58 26.35
N ASN A 888 -19.28 -20.56 26.62
CA ASN A 888 -18.92 -19.55 27.61
C ASN A 888 -19.25 -20.10 28.99
N LEU A 889 -18.24 -20.59 29.71
CA LEU A 889 -18.42 -21.21 31.01
C LEU A 889 -18.73 -20.16 32.08
N PRO A 890 -19.55 -20.49 33.10
CA PRO A 890 -19.74 -19.62 34.26
C PRO A 890 -18.40 -19.27 34.95
N PRO A 891 -18.26 -18.09 35.58
CA PRO A 891 -16.99 -17.68 36.19
C PRO A 891 -16.41 -18.68 37.20
N TYR A 892 -17.25 -19.35 38.00
CA TYR A 892 -16.78 -20.36 38.95
C TYR A 892 -16.23 -21.62 38.26
N ALA A 893 -16.78 -21.98 37.09
CA ALA A 893 -16.35 -23.14 36.31
C ALA A 893 -15.02 -22.85 35.61
N SER A 894 -14.89 -21.66 35.02
CA SER A 894 -13.61 -21.14 34.51
C SER A 894 -12.55 -21.13 35.62
N LYS A 895 -12.92 -20.64 36.82
CA LYS A 895 -12.00 -20.61 37.96
C LYS A 895 -11.59 -22.00 38.42
N PHE A 896 -12.51 -22.95 38.44
CA PHE A 896 -12.23 -24.33 38.79
C PHE A 896 -11.21 -24.96 37.82
N ILE A 897 -11.36 -24.75 36.51
CA ILE A 897 -10.40 -25.22 35.50
C ILE A 897 -9.00 -24.65 35.80
N GLU A 898 -8.88 -23.36 36.10
CA GLU A 898 -7.59 -22.76 36.47
C GLU A 898 -7.00 -23.40 37.73
N MET A 899 -7.82 -23.68 38.74
CA MET A 899 -7.37 -24.35 39.96
C MET A 899 -6.85 -25.76 39.67
N VAL A 900 -7.51 -26.50 38.78
CA VAL A 900 -7.05 -27.83 38.32
C VAL A 900 -5.67 -27.73 37.66
N LEU A 901 -5.45 -26.74 36.79
CA LEU A 901 -4.14 -26.51 36.17
C LEU A 901 -3.06 -26.20 37.22
N MET A 902 -3.38 -25.43 38.25
CA MET A 902 -2.44 -25.09 39.33
C MET A 902 -2.04 -26.31 40.16
N VAL A 903 -2.99 -27.15 40.58
CA VAL A 903 -2.70 -28.32 41.44
C VAL A 903 -2.05 -29.48 40.69
N THR A 904 -2.18 -29.51 39.36
CA THR A 904 -1.56 -30.50 38.47
C THR A 904 -0.25 -30.02 37.84
N ALA A 905 0.16 -28.76 38.09
CA ALA A 905 1.30 -28.11 37.45
C ALA A 905 2.59 -28.93 37.54
N ASP A 906 2.92 -29.40 38.74
CA ASP A 906 4.09 -30.26 38.97
C ASP A 906 3.93 -31.19 40.19
N HIS A 907 4.78 -32.23 40.28
CA HIS A 907 4.84 -33.17 41.41
C HIS A 907 6.28 -33.67 41.63
N GLY A 908 7.27 -32.85 41.28
CA GLY A 908 8.69 -33.12 41.48
C GLY A 908 9.33 -33.99 40.39
N PRO A 909 10.67 -34.09 40.42
CA PRO A 909 11.48 -34.60 39.30
C PRO A 909 11.47 -36.14 39.16
N ALA A 910 10.90 -36.85 40.14
CA ALA A 910 10.94 -38.32 40.20
C ALA A 910 9.85 -39.01 39.38
N VAL A 911 8.82 -38.27 38.96
CA VAL A 911 7.76 -38.83 38.11
C VAL A 911 8.27 -39.00 36.68
N SER A 912 7.78 -40.02 35.98
CA SER A 912 8.29 -40.46 34.67
C SER A 912 8.48 -39.31 33.67
N GLY A 913 7.49 -38.43 33.53
CA GLY A 913 7.59 -37.33 32.57
C GLY A 913 8.56 -36.22 32.96
N ALA A 914 8.67 -35.90 34.26
CA ALA A 914 9.63 -34.91 34.74
C ALA A 914 11.05 -35.44 34.57
N HIS A 915 11.28 -36.71 34.91
CA HIS A 915 12.56 -37.39 34.73
C HIS A 915 12.99 -37.39 33.25
N ASN A 916 12.11 -37.80 32.33
CA ASN A 916 12.40 -37.78 30.90
C ASN A 916 12.72 -36.38 30.39
N THR A 917 11.97 -35.37 30.84
CA THR A 917 12.24 -33.96 30.48
C THR A 917 13.63 -33.53 30.94
N ILE A 918 14.01 -33.88 32.17
CA ILE A 918 15.31 -33.57 32.77
C ILE A 918 16.44 -34.26 32.01
N VAL A 919 16.33 -35.57 31.76
CA VAL A 919 17.35 -36.34 31.03
C VAL A 919 17.55 -35.77 29.63
N THR A 920 16.46 -35.43 28.94
CA THR A 920 16.50 -34.87 27.57
C THR A 920 17.10 -33.45 27.56
N ALA A 921 16.77 -32.62 28.55
CA ALA A 921 17.35 -31.29 28.71
C ALA A 921 18.87 -31.36 28.95
N ARG A 922 19.30 -32.29 29.81
CA ARG A 922 20.70 -32.61 30.11
C ARG A 922 21.45 -33.19 28.91
N ALA A 923 20.76 -33.84 27.99
CA ALA A 923 21.31 -34.29 26.71
C ALA A 923 21.50 -33.15 25.67
N GLY A 924 21.32 -31.89 26.08
CA GLY A 924 21.59 -30.72 25.23
C GLY A 924 20.44 -30.36 24.28
N LYS A 925 19.29 -31.03 24.37
CA LYS A 925 18.13 -30.74 23.51
C LYS A 925 17.47 -29.41 23.86
N ASP A 926 16.63 -28.93 22.95
CA ASP A 926 15.81 -27.72 23.09
C ASP A 926 14.57 -27.94 23.98
N LEU A 927 13.86 -26.86 24.28
CA LEU A 927 12.69 -26.86 25.15
C LEU A 927 11.59 -27.78 24.64
N ILE A 928 11.29 -27.72 23.34
CA ILE A 928 10.18 -28.47 22.73
C ILE A 928 10.50 -29.95 22.75
N SER A 929 11.69 -30.34 22.29
CA SER A 929 12.14 -31.74 22.36
C SER A 929 12.10 -32.31 23.78
N SER A 930 12.53 -31.52 24.77
CA SER A 930 12.60 -31.96 26.17
C SER A 930 11.22 -32.10 26.79
N LEU A 931 10.34 -31.12 26.55
CA LEU A 931 8.94 -31.14 26.99
C LEU A 931 8.21 -32.35 26.39
N ILE A 932 8.30 -32.56 25.07
CA ILE A 932 7.64 -33.68 24.38
C ILE A 932 8.12 -35.02 24.96
N SER A 933 9.42 -35.18 25.18
CA SER A 933 9.99 -36.39 25.79
C SER A 933 9.36 -36.72 27.16
N GLY A 934 9.03 -35.70 27.94
CA GLY A 934 8.25 -35.86 29.17
C GLY A 934 6.77 -36.16 28.92
N LEU A 935 6.12 -35.40 28.04
CA LEU A 935 4.68 -35.52 27.77
C LEU A 935 4.29 -36.87 27.19
N VAL A 936 5.12 -37.50 26.34
CA VAL A 936 4.83 -38.83 25.77
C VAL A 936 4.87 -39.95 26.81
N THR A 937 5.29 -39.67 28.06
CA THR A 937 5.15 -40.62 29.17
C THR A 937 3.75 -40.58 29.81
N ILE A 938 2.97 -39.52 29.55
CA ILE A 938 1.61 -39.38 30.07
C ILE A 938 0.71 -40.37 29.33
N GLY A 939 0.01 -41.21 30.08
CA GLY A 939 -0.81 -42.31 29.57
C GLY A 939 -1.41 -43.16 30.70
N PRO A 940 -1.80 -44.42 30.43
CA PRO A 940 -2.60 -45.23 31.36
C PRO A 940 -1.97 -45.50 32.74
N ARG A 941 -0.64 -45.38 32.87
CA ARG A 941 0.12 -45.61 34.12
C ARG A 941 0.57 -44.31 34.80
N PHE A 942 0.77 -43.23 34.05
CA PHE A 942 1.20 -41.93 34.56
C PHE A 942 0.28 -40.84 34.00
N GLY A 943 -0.55 -40.23 34.84
CA GLY A 943 -1.51 -39.19 34.43
C GLY A 943 -2.89 -39.69 33.99
N GLY A 944 -3.06 -40.96 33.62
CA GLY A 944 -4.37 -41.53 33.22
C GLY A 944 -5.32 -41.92 34.36
N ALA A 945 -5.09 -41.44 35.58
CA ALA A 945 -5.93 -41.76 36.74
C ALA A 945 -7.23 -40.93 36.78
N LEU A 946 -7.21 -39.72 36.22
CA LEU A 946 -8.35 -38.80 36.23
C LEU A 946 -9.53 -39.37 35.42
N ASP A 947 -9.31 -39.68 34.13
CA ASP A 947 -10.36 -40.22 33.26
C ASP A 947 -10.99 -41.51 33.81
N LYS A 948 -10.15 -42.45 34.26
CA LYS A 948 -10.65 -43.73 34.79
C LYS A 948 -11.43 -43.56 36.10
N ALA A 949 -11.04 -42.60 36.93
CA ALA A 949 -11.80 -42.28 38.13
C ALA A 949 -13.16 -41.65 37.76
N ALA A 950 -13.18 -40.71 36.82
CA ALA A 950 -14.42 -40.12 36.32
C ALA A 950 -15.38 -41.19 35.78
N GLU A 951 -14.89 -42.07 34.92
CA GLU A 951 -15.68 -43.18 34.35
C GLU A 951 -16.23 -44.12 35.43
N MET A 952 -15.38 -44.57 36.36
CA MET A 952 -15.78 -45.51 37.41
C MET A 952 -16.82 -44.93 38.37
N PHE A 953 -16.61 -43.71 38.86
CA PHE A 953 -17.51 -43.08 39.82
C PHE A 953 -18.81 -42.63 39.17
N ALA A 954 -18.75 -41.98 38.00
CA ALA A 954 -19.95 -41.55 37.28
C ALA A 954 -20.80 -42.76 36.85
N GLY A 955 -20.18 -43.80 36.29
CA GLY A 955 -20.90 -45.01 35.86
C GLY A 955 -21.56 -45.76 37.02
N ALA A 956 -20.89 -45.85 38.17
CA ALA A 956 -21.46 -46.48 39.36
C ALA A 956 -22.64 -45.66 39.91
N PHE A 957 -22.49 -44.34 39.99
CA PHE A 957 -23.57 -43.43 40.40
C PHE A 957 -24.77 -43.51 39.45
N ASP A 958 -24.54 -43.44 38.14
CA ASP A 958 -25.59 -43.47 37.11
C ASP A 958 -26.35 -44.81 37.09
N SER A 959 -25.70 -45.90 37.51
CA SER A 959 -26.34 -47.22 37.65
C SER A 959 -27.26 -47.35 38.88
N GLY A 960 -27.31 -46.34 39.75
CA GLY A 960 -28.08 -46.35 40.99
C GLY A 960 -27.50 -47.27 42.07
N MET A 961 -26.23 -47.65 41.96
CA MET A 961 -25.55 -48.53 42.91
C MET A 961 -25.21 -47.78 44.20
N SER A 962 -25.37 -48.43 45.37
CA SER A 962 -24.90 -47.83 46.63
C SER A 962 -23.37 -47.83 46.73
N ALA A 963 -22.79 -46.90 47.50
CA ALA A 963 -21.34 -46.84 47.69
C ALA A 963 -20.75 -48.15 48.25
N ALA A 964 -21.50 -48.85 49.11
CA ALA A 964 -21.10 -50.14 49.67
C ALA A 964 -21.10 -51.25 48.61
N ASP A 965 -22.15 -51.31 47.77
CA ASP A 965 -22.27 -52.29 46.69
C ASP A 965 -21.18 -52.09 45.63
N PHE A 966 -20.86 -50.83 45.30
CA PHE A 966 -19.77 -50.50 44.37
C PHE A 966 -18.41 -51.00 44.85
N VAL A 967 -18.09 -50.79 46.14
CA VAL A 967 -16.85 -51.30 46.73
C VAL A 967 -16.80 -52.84 46.73
N VAL A 968 -17.93 -53.50 46.95
CA VAL A 968 -18.03 -54.97 46.90
C VAL A 968 -17.87 -55.49 45.48
N ASP A 969 -18.51 -54.84 44.50
CA ASP A 969 -18.42 -55.21 43.09
C ASP A 969 -17.00 -55.07 42.55
N MET A 970 -16.32 -53.95 42.83
CA MET A 970 -14.92 -53.76 42.43
C MET A 970 -13.99 -54.82 43.03
N ARG A 971 -14.22 -55.20 44.29
CA ARG A 971 -13.50 -56.31 44.93
C ARG A 971 -13.77 -57.64 44.23
N ARG A 972 -15.04 -57.92 43.88
CA ARG A 972 -15.45 -59.14 43.17
C ARG A 972 -14.78 -59.24 41.80
N GLN A 973 -14.65 -58.11 41.09
CA GLN A 973 -13.95 -58.03 39.81
C GLN A 973 -12.42 -58.02 39.93
N ASN A 974 -11.87 -58.07 41.15
CA ASN A 974 -10.44 -57.93 41.43
C ASN A 974 -9.83 -56.64 40.86
N LYS A 975 -10.60 -55.54 40.89
CA LYS A 975 -10.18 -54.20 40.45
C LYS A 975 -10.02 -53.26 41.64
N LEU A 976 -8.99 -52.42 41.59
CA LEU A 976 -8.86 -51.29 42.50
C LEU A 976 -9.73 -50.13 42.03
N ILE A 977 -10.28 -49.37 42.98
CA ILE A 977 -11.07 -48.17 42.69
C ILE A 977 -10.10 -47.04 42.31
N MET A 978 -10.14 -46.60 41.06
CA MET A 978 -9.30 -45.51 40.59
C MET A 978 -9.70 -44.21 41.29
N GLY A 979 -8.71 -43.41 41.71
CA GLY A 979 -8.95 -42.22 42.53
C GLY A 979 -9.01 -42.47 44.04
N ILE A 980 -8.95 -43.72 44.51
CA ILE A 980 -8.87 -44.06 45.94
C ILE A 980 -7.48 -44.58 46.31
N GLY A 981 -6.93 -44.03 47.39
CA GLY A 981 -5.68 -44.47 48.00
C GLY A 981 -4.54 -43.46 47.87
N HIS A 982 -3.77 -43.35 48.94
CA HIS A 982 -2.57 -42.53 48.99
C HIS A 982 -1.42 -43.27 49.71
N ARG A 983 -0.17 -43.02 49.29
CA ARG A 983 1.05 -43.61 49.90
C ARG A 983 1.30 -43.15 51.34
N ILE A 984 1.20 -41.84 51.59
CA ILE A 984 1.49 -41.20 52.89
C ILE A 984 0.25 -40.61 53.60
N LYS A 985 -0.64 -39.93 52.87
CA LYS A 985 -1.81 -39.22 53.40
C LYS A 985 -2.91 -40.18 53.88
N SER A 986 -3.69 -39.73 54.85
CA SER A 986 -4.74 -40.49 55.54
C SER A 986 -5.83 -39.55 56.06
N LEU A 987 -6.88 -40.09 56.68
CA LEU A 987 -7.93 -39.27 57.31
C LEU A 987 -7.39 -38.27 58.37
N SER A 988 -6.36 -38.64 59.13
CA SER A 988 -5.74 -37.77 60.13
C SER A 988 -4.69 -36.81 59.54
N ASN A 989 -4.26 -37.03 58.30
CA ASN A 989 -3.30 -36.19 57.57
C ASN A 989 -3.79 -36.01 56.13
N PRO A 990 -4.79 -35.15 55.89
CA PRO A 990 -5.44 -35.03 54.59
C PRO A 990 -4.51 -34.45 53.52
N ASP A 991 -4.71 -34.84 52.26
CA ASP A 991 -4.08 -34.17 51.12
C ASP A 991 -4.69 -32.77 50.94
N LYS A 992 -3.87 -31.73 51.12
CA LYS A 992 -4.32 -30.34 51.05
C LYS A 992 -4.85 -29.96 49.66
N ARG A 993 -4.38 -30.60 48.59
CA ARG A 993 -4.89 -30.36 47.23
C ARG A 993 -6.33 -30.84 47.10
N VAL A 994 -6.64 -32.02 47.67
CA VAL A 994 -8.00 -32.56 47.74
C VAL A 994 -8.89 -31.63 48.57
N THR A 995 -8.41 -31.15 49.72
CA THR A 995 -9.16 -30.19 50.55
C THR A 995 -9.54 -28.93 49.76
N ILE A 996 -8.58 -28.31 49.08
CA ILE A 996 -8.79 -27.07 48.30
C ILE A 996 -9.83 -27.27 47.17
N ILE A 997 -9.67 -28.33 46.37
CA ILE A 997 -10.55 -28.63 45.24
C ILE A 997 -11.96 -28.97 45.72
N LYS A 998 -12.07 -29.81 46.74
CA LYS A 998 -13.35 -30.23 47.33
C LYS A 998 -14.13 -29.08 47.94
N GLU A 999 -13.47 -28.26 48.76
CA GLU A 999 -14.11 -27.11 49.43
C GLU A 999 -14.59 -26.08 48.41
N PHE A 1000 -13.81 -25.82 47.36
CA PHE A 1000 -14.23 -24.94 46.27
C PHE A 1000 -15.47 -25.48 45.55
N ALA A 1001 -15.47 -26.76 45.15
CA ALA A 1001 -16.61 -27.37 44.48
C ALA A 1001 -17.87 -27.30 45.35
N LYS A 1002 -17.77 -27.68 46.63
CA LYS A 1002 -18.88 -27.63 47.59
C LYS A 1002 -19.44 -26.23 47.85
N ALA A 1003 -18.61 -25.21 47.77
CA ALA A 1003 -19.03 -23.83 48.02
C ALA A 1003 -19.64 -23.15 46.78
N ASN A 1004 -19.26 -23.56 45.56
CA ASN A 1004 -19.56 -22.80 44.35
C ASN A 1004 -20.39 -23.56 43.31
N PHE A 1005 -20.42 -24.89 43.34
CA PHE A 1005 -21.15 -25.65 42.32
C PHE A 1005 -22.64 -25.75 42.68
N PRO A 1006 -23.55 -25.72 41.67
CA PRO A 1006 -24.98 -25.90 41.92
C PRO A 1006 -25.32 -27.27 42.51
N ALA A 1007 -24.62 -28.33 42.10
CA ALA A 1007 -24.75 -29.69 42.61
C ALA A 1007 -23.40 -30.43 42.51
N THR A 1008 -23.22 -31.41 43.40
CA THR A 1008 -21.97 -32.19 43.53
C THR A 1008 -22.25 -33.68 43.77
N ASP A 1009 -23.23 -34.23 43.05
CA ASP A 1009 -23.79 -35.55 43.36
C ASP A 1009 -22.77 -36.68 43.19
N VAL A 1010 -21.91 -36.60 42.18
CA VAL A 1010 -20.88 -37.63 41.93
C VAL A 1010 -19.75 -37.49 42.96
N LEU A 1011 -19.38 -36.27 43.36
CA LEU A 1011 -18.46 -36.02 44.46
C LEU A 1011 -19.01 -36.56 45.79
N ASP A 1012 -20.30 -36.38 46.06
CA ASP A 1012 -20.95 -36.90 47.28
C ASP A 1012 -20.93 -38.42 47.33
N PHE A 1013 -21.27 -39.07 46.23
CA PHE A 1013 -21.13 -40.51 46.07
C PHE A 1013 -19.67 -40.98 46.29
N ALA A 1014 -18.69 -40.27 45.73
CA ALA A 1014 -17.28 -40.60 45.92
C ALA A 1014 -16.80 -40.45 47.38
N LEU A 1015 -17.33 -39.46 48.12
CA LEU A 1015 -17.07 -39.28 49.55
C LEU A 1015 -17.72 -40.39 50.40
N GLU A 1016 -18.89 -40.88 50.03
CA GLU A 1016 -19.49 -42.06 50.66
C GLU A 1016 -18.63 -43.32 50.42
N VAL A 1017 -18.12 -43.50 49.19
CA VAL A 1017 -17.18 -44.57 48.87
C VAL A 1017 -15.91 -44.46 49.72
N GLU A 1018 -15.35 -43.26 49.88
CA GLU A 1018 -14.22 -42.98 50.77
C GLU A 1018 -14.51 -43.42 52.22
N GLN A 1019 -15.70 -43.15 52.75
CA GLN A 1019 -16.08 -43.59 54.10
C GLN A 1019 -16.09 -45.12 54.23
N VAL A 1020 -16.47 -45.83 53.17
CA VAL A 1020 -16.46 -47.31 53.14
C VAL A 1020 -15.03 -47.85 53.03
N THR A 1021 -14.18 -47.24 52.20
CA THR A 1021 -12.80 -47.72 51.97
C THR A 1021 -11.88 -47.40 53.15
N THR A 1022 -12.03 -46.23 53.78
CA THR A 1022 -11.20 -45.82 54.92
C THR A 1022 -11.44 -46.63 56.18
N LYS A 1023 -12.63 -47.22 56.34
CA LYS A 1023 -12.91 -48.25 57.37
C LYS A 1023 -12.06 -49.51 57.21
N LYS A 1024 -11.59 -49.81 55.99
CA LYS A 1024 -10.68 -50.94 55.72
C LYS A 1024 -9.22 -50.58 56.00
N ARG A 1025 -8.77 -49.42 55.52
CA ARG A 1025 -7.45 -48.84 55.83
C ARG A 1025 -7.51 -47.32 55.78
N SER A 1026 -6.93 -46.66 56.77
CA SER A 1026 -7.01 -45.20 56.95
C SER A 1026 -6.37 -44.36 55.83
N ASN A 1027 -5.55 -44.97 54.97
CA ASN A 1027 -4.90 -44.32 53.82
C ASN A 1027 -5.64 -44.56 52.49
N LEU A 1028 -6.77 -45.27 52.48
CA LEU A 1028 -7.65 -45.43 51.32
C LEU A 1028 -8.63 -44.25 51.17
N ILE A 1029 -8.05 -43.04 51.18
CA ILE A 1029 -8.75 -41.76 51.01
C ILE A 1029 -8.96 -41.41 49.52
N LEU A 1030 -9.89 -40.52 49.21
CA LEU A 1030 -10.03 -39.94 47.87
C LEU A 1030 -8.79 -39.09 47.58
N ASN A 1031 -8.05 -39.43 46.53
CA ASN A 1031 -6.84 -38.71 46.13
C ASN A 1031 -7.17 -37.53 45.21
N VAL A 1032 -6.16 -36.71 44.88
CA VAL A 1032 -6.36 -35.49 44.08
C VAL A 1032 -6.88 -35.80 42.67
N ASP A 1033 -6.43 -36.89 42.05
CA ASP A 1033 -6.86 -37.32 40.73
C ASP A 1033 -8.35 -37.71 40.74
N GLY A 1034 -8.77 -38.49 41.75
CA GLY A 1034 -10.16 -38.88 41.95
C GLY A 1034 -11.07 -37.69 42.28
N CYS A 1035 -10.59 -36.77 43.13
CA CYS A 1035 -11.34 -35.58 43.51
C CYS A 1035 -11.54 -34.61 42.33
N ILE A 1036 -10.49 -34.36 41.53
CA ILE A 1036 -10.62 -33.54 40.31
C ILE A 1036 -11.59 -34.22 39.35
N ALA A 1037 -11.47 -35.52 39.14
CA ALA A 1037 -12.30 -36.27 38.19
C ALA A 1037 -13.79 -36.16 38.50
N VAL A 1038 -14.21 -36.47 39.73
CA VAL A 1038 -15.64 -36.43 40.11
C VAL A 1038 -16.18 -35.00 40.14
N CYS A 1039 -15.39 -34.04 40.61
CA CYS A 1039 -15.77 -32.62 40.54
C CYS A 1039 -15.89 -32.15 39.09
N PHE A 1040 -15.04 -32.59 38.16
CA PHE A 1040 -15.14 -32.17 36.77
C PHE A 1040 -16.38 -32.76 36.07
N VAL A 1041 -16.76 -34.01 36.41
CA VAL A 1041 -18.04 -34.59 35.99
C VAL A 1041 -19.20 -33.76 36.51
N ASP A 1042 -19.21 -33.41 37.80
CA ASP A 1042 -20.25 -32.56 38.39
C ASP A 1042 -20.27 -31.16 37.74
N LEU A 1043 -19.12 -30.58 37.42
CA LEU A 1043 -19.02 -29.30 36.74
C LEU A 1043 -19.70 -29.37 35.37
N LEU A 1044 -19.34 -30.35 34.53
CA LEU A 1044 -19.92 -30.46 33.19
C LEU A 1044 -21.44 -30.71 33.25
N ARG A 1045 -21.89 -31.61 34.13
CA ARG A 1045 -23.32 -31.95 34.27
C ARG A 1045 -24.16 -30.81 34.83
N ASN A 1046 -23.61 -30.01 35.74
CA ASN A 1046 -24.41 -29.08 36.55
C ASN A 1046 -24.11 -27.60 36.29
N CYS A 1047 -23.16 -27.25 35.40
CA CYS A 1047 -22.87 -25.84 35.10
C CYS A 1047 -23.88 -25.13 34.19
N GLY A 1048 -24.86 -25.87 33.66
CA GLY A 1048 -26.00 -25.32 32.93
C GLY A 1048 -25.73 -24.97 31.46
N VAL A 1049 -24.54 -25.29 30.94
CA VAL A 1049 -24.17 -25.03 29.52
C VAL A 1049 -23.92 -26.29 28.70
N PHE A 1050 -24.07 -27.47 29.31
CA PHE A 1050 -24.02 -28.77 28.64
C PHE A 1050 -25.29 -29.56 28.94
N THR A 1051 -25.74 -30.34 27.97
CA THR A 1051 -26.65 -31.46 28.20
C THR A 1051 -25.89 -32.63 28.85
N LEU A 1052 -26.61 -33.57 29.45
CA LEU A 1052 -25.98 -34.78 30.03
C LEU A 1052 -25.22 -35.59 28.97
N GLU A 1053 -25.73 -35.65 27.74
CA GLU A 1053 -25.09 -36.32 26.61
C GLU A 1053 -23.77 -35.65 26.25
N GLU A 1054 -23.77 -34.32 26.03
CA GLU A 1054 -22.55 -33.56 25.76
C GLU A 1054 -21.53 -33.68 26.90
N ALA A 1055 -21.97 -33.60 28.16
CA ALA A 1055 -21.10 -33.74 29.33
C ALA A 1055 -20.42 -35.11 29.36
N ASN A 1056 -21.15 -36.19 29.09
CA ASN A 1056 -20.61 -37.54 29.05
C ASN A 1056 -19.67 -37.74 27.85
N GLU A 1057 -20.00 -37.16 26.69
CA GLU A 1057 -19.15 -37.18 25.49
C GLU A 1057 -17.80 -36.49 25.76
N GLN A 1058 -17.79 -35.31 26.40
CA GLN A 1058 -16.55 -34.61 26.74
C GLN A 1058 -15.63 -35.44 27.65
N ILE A 1059 -16.20 -36.17 28.61
CA ILE A 1059 -15.45 -37.07 29.49
C ILE A 1059 -14.89 -38.26 28.68
N ALA A 1060 -15.70 -38.85 27.79
CA ALA A 1060 -15.28 -39.96 26.95
C ALA A 1060 -14.18 -39.58 25.94
N ASP A 1061 -14.21 -38.35 25.44
CA ASP A 1061 -13.20 -37.78 24.53
C ASP A 1061 -11.86 -37.45 25.24
N GLY A 1062 -11.80 -37.61 26.57
CA GLY A 1062 -10.58 -37.48 27.34
C GLY A 1062 -10.19 -36.03 27.68
N CYS A 1063 -11.18 -35.14 27.88
CA CYS A 1063 -10.91 -33.75 28.26
C CYS A 1063 -10.10 -33.63 29.56
N LEU A 1064 -10.25 -34.59 30.48
CA LEU A 1064 -9.52 -34.66 31.75
C LEU A 1064 -8.03 -35.00 31.56
N ASN A 1065 -7.68 -35.92 30.66
CA ASN A 1065 -6.29 -36.13 30.21
C ASN A 1065 -5.72 -34.82 29.62
N GLY A 1066 -6.52 -34.11 28.82
CA GLY A 1066 -6.14 -32.79 28.28
C GLY A 1066 -5.74 -31.81 29.38
N LEU A 1067 -6.55 -31.69 30.44
CA LEU A 1067 -6.24 -30.83 31.59
C LEU A 1067 -4.97 -31.26 32.32
N PHE A 1068 -4.77 -32.56 32.52
CA PHE A 1068 -3.55 -33.06 33.16
C PHE A 1068 -2.30 -32.76 32.32
N VAL A 1069 -2.36 -33.00 31.01
CA VAL A 1069 -1.27 -32.69 30.07
C VAL A 1069 -0.96 -31.19 30.08
N LEU A 1070 -1.98 -30.34 29.97
CA LEU A 1070 -1.81 -28.89 29.94
C LEU A 1070 -1.22 -28.36 31.26
N GLY A 1071 -1.76 -28.80 32.40
CA GLY A 1071 -1.23 -28.45 33.71
C GLY A 1071 0.21 -28.92 33.87
N ARG A 1072 0.48 -30.20 33.62
CA ARG A 1072 1.81 -30.81 33.82
C ARG A 1072 2.89 -30.22 32.92
N SER A 1073 2.53 -29.70 31.76
CA SER A 1073 3.45 -29.00 30.86
C SER A 1073 4.13 -27.82 31.54
N ILE A 1074 3.45 -27.13 32.47
CA ILE A 1074 4.01 -26.03 33.25
C ILE A 1074 5.22 -26.49 34.05
N GLY A 1075 5.09 -27.59 34.80
CA GLY A 1075 6.17 -28.17 35.59
C GLY A 1075 7.32 -28.71 34.74
N PHE A 1076 7.03 -29.36 33.61
CA PHE A 1076 8.06 -29.90 32.72
C PHE A 1076 8.88 -28.79 32.07
N ILE A 1077 8.26 -27.70 31.62
CA ILE A 1077 8.98 -26.50 31.17
C ILE A 1077 9.85 -25.94 32.31
N GLY A 1078 9.30 -25.88 33.53
CA GLY A 1078 10.04 -25.48 34.73
C GLY A 1078 11.30 -26.32 34.94
N HIS A 1079 11.20 -27.66 34.84
CA HIS A 1079 12.33 -28.56 34.94
C HIS A 1079 13.36 -28.38 33.82
N PHE A 1080 12.93 -28.20 32.56
CA PHE A 1080 13.86 -27.92 31.46
C PHE A 1080 14.68 -26.64 31.74
N LEU A 1081 14.00 -25.54 32.09
CA LEU A 1081 14.64 -24.25 32.38
C LEU A 1081 15.57 -24.36 33.59
N ASP A 1082 15.16 -25.12 34.61
CA ASP A 1082 15.98 -25.38 35.78
C ASP A 1082 17.26 -26.14 35.42
N GLN A 1083 17.19 -27.20 34.62
CA GLN A 1083 18.39 -27.94 34.19
C GLN A 1083 19.35 -27.09 33.34
N LYS A 1084 18.81 -26.23 32.45
CA LYS A 1084 19.64 -25.27 31.69
C LYS A 1084 20.31 -24.26 32.61
N ARG A 1085 19.57 -23.71 33.58
CA ARG A 1085 20.10 -22.76 34.57
C ARG A 1085 21.17 -23.39 35.46
N LEU A 1086 20.97 -24.64 35.89
CA LEU A 1086 21.92 -25.42 36.68
C LEU A 1086 23.13 -25.93 35.87
N LYS A 1087 23.15 -25.72 34.54
CA LYS A 1087 24.20 -26.17 33.63
C LYS A 1087 24.54 -27.66 33.81
N GLN A 1088 23.50 -28.48 34.00
CA GLN A 1088 23.68 -29.90 34.31
C GLN A 1088 24.25 -30.66 33.10
N PRO A 1089 25.30 -31.50 33.29
CA PRO A 1089 25.92 -32.24 32.20
C PRO A 1089 25.05 -33.42 31.76
N LEU A 1090 25.42 -34.05 30.64
CA LEU A 1090 24.77 -35.26 30.11
C LEU A 1090 24.56 -36.31 31.22
N TYR A 1091 23.35 -36.87 31.27
CA TYR A 1091 23.02 -37.97 32.17
C TYR A 1091 23.32 -39.31 31.51
N ARG A 1092 24.01 -40.19 32.23
CA ARG A 1092 24.17 -41.61 31.90
C ARG A 1092 23.72 -42.42 33.10
N HIS A 1093 22.80 -43.37 32.87
CA HIS A 1093 22.28 -44.19 33.96
C HIS A 1093 23.38 -45.08 34.54
N PRO A 1094 23.53 -45.17 35.88
CA PRO A 1094 24.52 -46.03 36.52
C PRO A 1094 24.32 -47.51 36.17
N TRP A 1095 25.41 -48.26 36.06
CA TRP A 1095 25.36 -49.68 35.68
C TRP A 1095 24.88 -50.59 36.82
N ASP A 1096 25.06 -50.18 38.08
CA ASP A 1096 24.62 -50.88 39.28
C ASP A 1096 23.10 -50.83 39.49
N ASP A 1097 22.39 -49.93 38.82
CA ASP A 1097 20.91 -49.85 38.81
C ASP A 1097 20.28 -50.62 37.62
N ILE A 1098 21.10 -51.31 36.81
CA ILE A 1098 20.65 -52.10 35.65
C ILE A 1098 20.95 -53.58 35.89
N SER A 1099 19.91 -54.42 35.93
CA SER A 1099 20.08 -55.87 35.90
C SER A 1099 20.28 -56.34 34.45
N TYR A 1100 21.54 -56.62 34.08
CA TYR A 1100 21.89 -57.24 32.81
C TYR A 1100 21.63 -58.74 32.88
N LEU A 1101 20.40 -59.15 32.54
CA LEU A 1101 20.05 -60.55 32.34
C LEU A 1101 20.54 -60.96 30.94
N ASN A 1102 21.82 -61.28 30.83
CA ASN A 1102 22.33 -61.89 29.60
C ASN A 1102 21.77 -63.31 29.52
N GLU A 1103 20.98 -63.61 28.48
CA GLU A 1103 20.82 -65.00 28.04
C GLU A 1103 22.21 -65.48 27.60
N GLU A 1104 22.67 -66.59 28.18
CA GLU A 1104 24.07 -67.05 28.27
C GLU A 1104 24.99 -66.83 27.05
N TYR A 1105 26.27 -66.59 27.36
CA TYR A 1105 27.38 -67.12 26.57
C TYR A 1105 27.47 -68.63 26.76
#